data_AF-A0A7C4FKD6-F1
#
_entry.id   AF-A0A7C4FKD6-F1
#
_cell.length_a   1.000
_cell.length_b   1.000
_cell.length_c   1.000
_cell.angle_alpha   90.00
_cell.angle_beta   90.00
_cell.angle_gamma   90.00
#
_symmetry.space_group_name_H-M   'P 1'
#
loop_
_entity.id
_entity.type
_entity.pdbx_description
1 polymer ?
#
loop_
_entity_poly.entity_id
_entity_poly.type
_entity_poly.pdbx_seq_one_letter_code
_entity_poly.pdbx_strand_id
1 'polypeptide(L)'
;MPERWLLRIFNGLPPSIQDGNCLGVGDIDGDGAKEIVAGGRGGLFWYRPSTADSGLIAPLNASCGLALEDVDLDGALEIVVGTCERQIVWFKPEGDIRGPWSMYCLTADHPGDPHDILFADIDNDGRRELVAVAAYTRTPGICFYVPPDDPCLQWRRHLAAAGVFSDGLSVADLNRDGRLEIVCGPYWYQPPQSGALSALWTRHTYAPGFREMTRTALADITGNGLPDIVIAEAEYPDGRMSWFANPLGKDPEAQWTEHSLEAPLSYAHSLEAWREHSTVRIFVAEMEKGGWDAPYNFHARLLLLESADCGENWTTRLISRGAGTHQATVCDIDDDGARECVGKECCQRDELGQPKVQIWKRTDSDSALMRYRHIFIDRDKPDLSTDILASDVDGDGLADVVCGRWWYKTPTWQRYEIPGIFQVHCAFDLDGDGNDEFIASKGLPGKTGYAALTANLVWLKPVDPVRGEYEEHPIGVGSGDWVHGLAVAPVLPNGRRALIVVYHNGESGKWPELFEIPDDPRQHPWEHRVLADIPCSEEVVAHDIDGDGRVDLIVGPWWLEPVGDGTFLPRLIASDFPAARVVITDVNGDGRPDVVMGAEVLDFGKRVAPFCKLAWFEQPHDPRKERWVMHPIDTIRCPHSLGAGDLDADGTGEIVAGEHDPFWPYRSSCRLYVYKKGDSKGISWYRHTLDDRFEHHCGTKVVELIPGRPAVISHGWAEKAYVHLWTAG
;
A
#
# COMPACT_ATOMS: atom_id res chain seq x y z
N MET A 1 -4.55 -6.17 26.97
CA MET A 1 -4.53 -6.65 25.57
C MET A 1 -3.21 -6.17 24.96
N PRO A 2 -2.57 -6.91 24.05
CA PRO A 2 -1.47 -6.33 23.30
C PRO A 2 -1.99 -5.16 22.47
N GLU A 3 -1.24 -4.07 22.47
CA GLU A 3 -1.47 -2.87 21.67
C GLU A 3 -1.46 -3.21 20.19
N ARG A 4 -2.40 -2.64 19.41
CA ARG A 4 -2.55 -2.94 17.98
C ARG A 4 -2.42 -1.68 17.14
N TRP A 5 -1.98 -1.87 15.91
CA TRP A 5 -1.69 -0.81 14.96
C TRP A 5 -2.37 -1.13 13.62
N LEU A 6 -3.02 -0.13 13.04
CA LEU A 6 -3.65 -0.18 11.73
C LEU A 6 -2.85 0.66 10.75
N LEU A 7 -2.46 0.10 9.61
CA LEU A 7 -1.79 0.86 8.56
C LEU A 7 -2.83 1.51 7.66
N ARG A 8 -2.96 2.84 7.73
CA ARG A 8 -3.67 3.65 6.74
C ARG A 8 -2.68 4.14 5.69
N ILE A 9 -3.00 3.90 4.42
CA ILE A 9 -2.22 4.38 3.27
C ILE A 9 -2.97 5.44 2.50
N PHE A 10 -2.21 6.41 2.01
CA PHE A 10 -2.68 7.50 1.19
C PHE A 10 -1.96 7.43 -0.15
N ASN A 11 -2.74 7.21 -1.20
CA ASN A 11 -2.28 7.13 -2.56
C ASN A 11 -2.82 8.31 -3.37
N GLY A 12 -2.53 8.36 -4.67
CA GLY A 12 -3.07 9.38 -5.56
C GLY A 12 -2.24 10.65 -5.59
N LEU A 13 -0.94 10.55 -5.28
CA LEU A 13 -0.01 11.64 -5.54
C LEU A 13 -0.02 11.98 -7.04
N PRO A 14 0.16 13.27 -7.41
CA PRO A 14 0.23 13.67 -8.80
C PRO A 14 1.22 12.81 -9.60
N PRO A 15 0.95 12.49 -10.87
CA PRO A 15 1.85 11.68 -11.70
C PRO A 15 3.27 12.26 -11.87
N SER A 16 3.45 13.56 -11.58
CA SER A 16 4.76 14.20 -11.60
C SER A 16 5.66 13.76 -10.46
N ILE A 17 5.11 13.25 -9.34
CA ILE A 17 5.88 12.79 -8.19
C ILE A 17 6.51 11.43 -8.52
N GLN A 18 7.84 11.42 -8.54
CA GLN A 18 8.64 10.24 -8.90
C GLN A 18 9.13 9.48 -7.65
N ASP A 19 9.46 10.21 -6.59
CA ASP A 19 9.95 9.64 -5.33
C ASP A 19 9.54 10.53 -4.14
N GLY A 20 9.82 10.05 -2.93
CA GLY A 20 9.60 10.77 -1.69
C GLY A 20 10.92 10.93 -0.96
N ASN A 21 11.31 12.16 -0.65
CA ASN A 21 12.57 12.52 0.00
C ASN A 21 12.37 13.10 1.41
N CYS A 22 11.40 13.99 1.60
CA CYS A 22 11.17 14.67 2.88
C CYS A 22 9.75 14.50 3.43
N LEU A 23 9.59 14.76 4.73
CA LEU A 23 8.33 14.66 5.48
C LEU A 23 8.30 15.69 6.62
N GLY A 24 7.15 16.31 6.86
CA GLY A 24 6.84 17.10 8.04
C GLY A 24 5.37 16.97 8.42
N VAL A 25 5.04 17.19 9.70
CA VAL A 25 3.67 17.09 10.21
C VAL A 25 3.38 18.27 11.13
N GLY A 26 2.29 18.99 10.88
CA GLY A 26 1.89 20.15 11.66
C GLY A 26 0.64 20.83 11.10
N ASP A 27 0.02 21.69 11.89
CA ASP A 27 -1.10 22.54 11.47
C ASP A 27 -0.54 23.73 10.67
N ILE A 28 -0.60 23.63 9.35
CA ILE A 28 0.06 24.58 8.42
C ILE A 28 -0.91 25.62 7.84
N ASP A 29 -2.21 25.51 8.14
CA ASP A 29 -3.20 26.55 7.81
C ASP A 29 -3.92 27.14 9.03
N GLY A 30 -3.57 26.70 10.25
CA GLY A 30 -4.05 27.24 11.51
C GLY A 30 -5.49 26.83 11.84
N ASP A 31 -6.02 25.76 11.21
CA ASP A 31 -7.39 25.30 11.43
C ASP A 31 -7.53 24.34 12.64
N GLY A 32 -6.40 23.98 13.25
CA GLY A 32 -6.29 23.08 14.39
C GLY A 32 -6.15 21.60 14.02
N ALA A 33 -6.38 21.22 12.76
CA ALA A 33 -6.03 19.89 12.25
C ALA A 33 -4.58 19.89 11.75
N LYS A 34 -3.90 18.76 11.90
CA LYS A 34 -2.53 18.62 11.41
C LYS A 34 -2.51 18.08 9.99
N GLU A 35 -1.71 18.70 9.14
CA GLU A 35 -1.39 18.20 7.81
C GLU A 35 -0.09 17.42 7.81
N ILE A 36 0.03 16.56 6.80
CA ILE A 36 1.26 15.89 6.44
C ILE A 36 1.80 16.58 5.19
N VAL A 37 2.99 17.14 5.28
CA VAL A 37 3.73 17.68 4.15
C VAL A 37 4.76 16.66 3.72
N ALA A 38 4.79 16.33 2.44
CA ALA A 38 5.81 15.47 1.87
C ALA A 38 6.25 15.99 0.50
N GLY A 39 7.47 15.67 0.12
CA GLY A 39 8.05 16.12 -1.14
C GLY A 39 9.11 15.18 -1.66
N GLY A 40 9.36 15.28 -2.97
CA GLY A 40 10.44 14.59 -3.65
C GLY A 40 10.66 15.19 -5.03
N ARG A 41 11.18 14.40 -5.97
CA ARG A 41 11.30 14.82 -7.37
C ARG A 41 9.91 15.00 -7.97
N GLY A 42 9.67 16.20 -8.49
CA GLY A 42 8.45 16.57 -9.22
C GLY A 42 7.36 17.26 -8.39
N GLY A 43 7.54 17.44 -7.07
CA GLY A 43 6.67 18.31 -6.29
C GLY A 43 6.78 18.20 -4.78
N LEU A 44 6.20 19.20 -4.12
CA LEU A 44 5.93 19.29 -2.69
C LEU A 44 4.41 19.37 -2.51
N PHE A 45 3.84 18.58 -1.60
CA PHE A 45 2.39 18.45 -1.42
C PHE A 45 2.01 18.35 0.06
N TRP A 46 0.77 18.71 0.36
CA TRP A 46 0.16 18.49 1.67
C TRP A 46 -0.96 17.45 1.57
N TYR A 47 -1.22 16.80 2.69
CA TYR A 47 -2.31 15.86 2.87
C TYR A 47 -2.99 16.10 4.23
N ARG A 48 -4.32 16.16 4.26
CA ARG A 48 -5.14 16.32 5.47
C ARG A 48 -5.85 15.00 5.81
N PRO A 49 -5.37 14.23 6.81
CA PRO A 49 -5.94 12.93 7.15
C PRO A 49 -7.40 12.93 7.61
N SER A 50 -7.85 14.02 8.21
CA SER A 50 -9.19 14.17 8.75
C SER A 50 -10.28 14.28 7.67
N THR A 51 -9.98 14.90 6.52
CA THR A 51 -10.93 15.11 5.41
C THR A 51 -10.57 14.35 4.13
N ALA A 52 -9.41 13.67 4.16
CA ALA A 52 -8.78 13.04 3.02
C ALA A 52 -8.50 13.99 1.84
N ASP A 53 -8.31 15.28 2.12
CA ASP A 53 -7.94 16.27 1.11
C ASP A 53 -6.43 16.30 0.89
N SER A 54 -6.03 16.77 -0.29
CA SER A 54 -4.63 16.98 -0.63
C SER A 54 -4.46 18.11 -1.62
N GLY A 55 -3.24 18.64 -1.73
CA GLY A 55 -2.93 19.71 -2.67
C GLY A 55 -1.44 19.78 -3.01
N LEU A 56 -1.14 20.22 -4.23
CA LEU A 56 0.21 20.55 -4.65
C LEU A 56 0.56 21.94 -4.12
N ILE A 57 1.67 22.05 -3.41
CA ILE A 57 2.23 23.32 -2.92
C ILE A 57 3.05 23.97 -4.03
N ALA A 58 4.01 23.22 -4.59
CA ALA A 58 4.85 23.69 -5.68
C ALA A 58 5.44 22.54 -6.51
N PRO A 59 5.59 22.70 -7.84
CA PRO A 59 6.36 21.79 -8.67
C PRO A 59 7.86 22.07 -8.53
N LEU A 60 8.57 21.26 -7.74
CA LEU A 60 10.02 21.37 -7.50
C LEU A 60 10.65 19.99 -7.26
N ASN A 61 11.98 19.93 -7.15
CA ASN A 61 12.68 18.72 -6.73
C ASN A 61 13.12 18.86 -5.27
N ALA A 62 12.34 18.32 -4.34
CA ALA A 62 12.66 18.40 -2.92
C ALA A 62 13.80 17.42 -2.59
N SER A 63 14.77 17.91 -1.81
CA SER A 63 15.79 17.12 -1.13
C SER A 63 15.20 16.50 0.16
N CYS A 64 16.02 15.82 0.96
CA CYS A 64 15.61 15.19 2.22
C CYS A 64 15.21 16.20 3.31
N GLY A 65 15.76 17.42 3.29
CA GLY A 65 15.60 18.38 4.37
C GLY A 65 14.27 19.11 4.29
N LEU A 66 13.40 18.91 5.29
CA LEU A 66 12.18 19.69 5.50
C LEU A 66 11.99 19.98 6.99
N ALA A 67 11.59 21.20 7.31
CA ALA A 67 11.16 21.61 8.64
C ALA A 67 9.89 22.47 8.53
N LEU A 68 9.04 22.39 9.56
CA LEU A 68 7.91 23.30 9.73
C LEU A 68 8.29 24.33 10.79
N GLU A 69 8.11 25.61 10.48
CA GLU A 69 8.55 26.71 11.35
C GLU A 69 7.71 27.97 11.15
N ASP A 70 7.43 28.71 12.21
CA ASP A 70 6.87 30.06 12.14
C ASP A 70 8.00 31.04 11.77
N VAL A 71 8.24 31.17 10.46
CA VAL A 71 9.40 31.86 9.89
C VAL A 71 9.22 33.37 9.95
N ASP A 72 7.99 33.85 9.81
CA ASP A 72 7.67 35.29 9.84
C ASP A 72 7.03 35.79 11.14
N LEU A 73 6.93 34.91 12.15
CA LEU A 73 6.49 35.22 13.52
C LEU A 73 5.03 35.70 13.58
N ASP A 74 4.19 35.21 12.66
CA ASP A 74 2.76 35.50 12.66
C ASP A 74 1.92 34.46 13.40
N GLY A 75 2.55 33.38 13.86
CA GLY A 75 1.95 32.29 14.63
C GLY A 75 1.46 31.11 13.79
N ALA A 76 1.56 31.17 12.46
CA ALA A 76 1.31 30.02 11.58
C ALA A 76 2.62 29.30 11.24
N LEU A 77 2.53 28.02 10.89
CA LEU A 77 3.70 27.27 10.44
C LEU A 77 3.89 27.42 8.93
N GLU A 78 5.09 27.85 8.53
CA GLU A 78 5.57 27.76 7.15
C GLU A 78 6.34 26.47 6.89
N ILE A 79 6.47 26.14 5.62
CA ILE A 79 7.19 24.94 5.16
C ILE A 79 8.54 25.37 4.62
N VAL A 80 9.61 24.94 5.27
CA VAL A 80 10.99 25.19 4.84
C VAL A 80 11.56 23.90 4.25
N VAL A 81 12.05 23.96 3.01
CA VAL A 81 12.51 22.78 2.27
C VAL A 81 13.81 23.04 1.52
N GLY A 82 14.72 22.07 1.59
CA GLY A 82 15.89 22.01 0.72
C GLY A 82 15.55 21.42 -0.64
N THR A 83 16.16 21.91 -1.72
CA THR A 83 15.94 21.39 -3.08
C THR A 83 17.18 20.71 -3.65
N CYS A 84 16.99 19.83 -4.63
CA CYS A 84 18.08 19.18 -5.36
C CYS A 84 18.94 20.18 -6.16
N GLU A 85 18.42 21.38 -6.42
CA GLU A 85 19.15 22.51 -7.03
C GLU A 85 20.01 23.27 -6.01
N ARG A 86 20.16 22.76 -4.78
CA ARG A 86 20.93 23.36 -3.68
C ARG A 86 20.38 24.71 -3.23
N GLN A 87 19.06 24.85 -3.31
CA GLN A 87 18.36 25.96 -2.73
C GLN A 87 17.75 25.54 -1.41
N ILE A 88 17.52 26.51 -0.53
CA ILE A 88 16.60 26.35 0.59
C ILE A 88 15.55 27.43 0.40
N VAL A 89 14.30 27.01 0.37
CA VAL A 89 13.14 27.88 0.12
C VAL A 89 12.10 27.64 1.21
N TRP A 90 11.23 28.62 1.43
CA TRP A 90 10.08 28.46 2.31
C TRP A 90 8.79 28.90 1.64
N PHE A 91 7.68 28.28 2.08
CA PHE A 91 6.35 28.47 1.52
C PHE A 91 5.35 28.89 2.57
N LYS A 92 4.49 29.84 2.20
CA LYS A 92 3.36 30.34 3.02
C LYS A 92 2.07 30.32 2.20
N PRO A 93 0.94 29.84 2.73
CA PRO A 93 -0.33 29.89 2.01
C PRO A 93 -0.83 31.34 1.93
N GLU A 94 -1.39 31.76 0.79
CA GLU A 94 -1.97 33.12 0.61
C GLU A 94 -3.42 33.24 1.12
N GLY A 95 -3.83 32.35 2.03
CA GLY A 95 -5.20 32.19 2.50
C GLY A 95 -5.55 30.71 2.67
N ASP A 96 -6.60 30.25 1.98
CA ASP A 96 -6.95 28.82 1.96
C ASP A 96 -5.79 27.99 1.40
N ILE A 97 -5.45 26.90 2.08
CA ILE A 97 -4.34 26.01 1.75
C ILE A 97 -4.45 25.33 0.36
N ARG A 98 -5.66 25.27 -0.22
CA ARG A 98 -5.94 24.82 -1.59
C ARG A 98 -5.65 25.91 -2.63
N GLY A 99 -5.43 27.14 -2.17
CA GLY A 99 -5.08 28.31 -2.97
C GLY A 99 -3.60 28.37 -3.35
N PRO A 100 -3.16 29.51 -3.89
CA PRO A 100 -1.75 29.72 -4.22
C PRO A 100 -0.88 29.83 -2.97
N TRP A 101 0.38 29.43 -3.15
CA TRP A 101 1.43 29.52 -2.14
C TRP A 101 2.49 30.54 -2.58
N SER A 102 2.84 31.43 -1.68
CA SER A 102 3.98 32.33 -1.83
C SER A 102 5.27 31.55 -1.54
N MET A 103 6.29 31.71 -2.41
CA MET A 103 7.59 31.06 -2.28
C MET A 103 8.69 32.10 -2.08
N TYR A 104 9.52 31.89 -1.06
CA TYR A 104 10.64 32.77 -0.72
C TYR A 104 11.95 31.98 -0.73
N CYS A 105 13.01 32.60 -1.27
CA CYS A 105 14.32 31.97 -1.38
C CYS A 105 15.21 32.37 -0.19
N LEU A 106 15.35 31.47 0.78
CA LEU A 106 16.21 31.65 1.94
C LEU A 106 17.70 31.68 1.51
N THR A 107 18.10 30.74 0.67
CA THR A 107 19.41 30.71 0.01
C THR A 107 19.32 30.04 -1.36
N ALA A 108 20.07 30.56 -2.32
CA ALA A 108 20.13 30.03 -3.68
C ALA A 108 21.40 29.21 -3.96
N ASP A 109 22.31 29.09 -2.99
CA ASP A 109 23.67 28.57 -3.17
C ASP A 109 24.16 27.72 -1.99
N HIS A 110 23.32 26.82 -1.47
CA HIS A 110 23.77 25.89 -0.44
C HIS A 110 25.00 25.08 -0.94
N PRO A 111 26.06 24.87 -0.11
CA PRO A 111 27.31 24.25 -0.57
C PRO A 111 27.22 22.79 -1.03
N GLY A 112 26.09 22.13 -0.76
CA GLY A 112 25.78 20.75 -1.16
C GLY A 112 24.27 20.56 -1.26
N ASP A 113 23.82 19.32 -1.20
CA ASP A 113 22.39 19.01 -1.11
C ASP A 113 21.95 19.25 0.35
N PRO A 114 20.93 20.07 0.62
CA PRO A 114 20.44 20.29 1.98
C PRO A 114 19.73 19.01 2.44
N HIS A 115 20.43 18.18 3.21
CA HIS A 115 19.99 16.81 3.52
C HIS A 115 19.15 16.74 4.78
N ASP A 116 19.73 17.13 5.92
CA ASP A 116 19.01 17.29 7.18
C ASP A 116 18.98 18.78 7.54
N ILE A 117 17.80 19.27 7.91
CA ILE A 117 17.60 20.65 8.35
C ILE A 117 16.73 20.69 9.60
N LEU A 118 16.98 21.65 10.50
CA LEU A 118 16.13 21.96 11.65
C LEU A 118 16.32 23.40 12.08
N PHE A 119 15.43 23.90 12.93
CA PHE A 119 15.54 25.22 13.54
C PHE A 119 15.92 25.14 15.02
N ALA A 120 16.82 26.03 15.45
CA ALA A 120 17.23 26.17 16.84
C ALA A 120 17.77 27.59 17.10
N ASP A 121 17.62 28.09 18.34
CA ASP A 121 18.22 29.35 18.77
C ASP A 121 19.70 29.10 19.11
N ILE A 122 20.55 29.16 18.08
CA ILE A 122 21.93 28.70 18.13
C ILE A 122 22.84 29.73 18.80
N ASP A 123 22.52 31.02 18.69
CA ASP A 123 23.27 32.10 19.32
C ASP A 123 22.62 32.70 20.58
N ASN A 124 21.48 32.15 21.00
CA ASN A 124 20.73 32.50 22.21
C ASN A 124 20.25 33.96 22.21
N ASP A 125 19.85 34.46 21.03
CA ASP A 125 19.28 35.80 20.85
C ASP A 125 17.75 35.84 20.93
N GLY A 126 17.10 34.66 21.04
CA GLY A 126 15.65 34.50 21.11
C GLY A 126 14.96 34.33 19.75
N ARG A 127 15.70 34.42 18.63
CA ARG A 127 15.27 34.01 17.29
C ARG A 127 15.95 32.69 16.95
N ARG A 128 15.32 31.88 16.09
CA ARG A 128 15.85 30.58 15.70
C ARG A 128 16.53 30.66 14.35
N GLU A 129 17.74 30.11 14.27
CA GLU A 129 18.48 29.92 13.04
C GLU A 129 18.10 28.58 12.40
N LEU A 130 18.22 28.52 11.07
CA LEU A 130 18.17 27.25 10.35
C LEU A 130 19.56 26.60 10.37
N VAL A 131 19.64 25.37 10.86
CA VAL A 131 20.81 24.49 10.76
C VAL A 131 20.60 23.55 9.57
N ALA A 132 21.58 23.45 8.68
CA ALA A 132 21.50 22.61 7.49
C ALA A 132 22.80 21.85 7.20
N VAL A 133 22.67 20.55 6.92
CA VAL A 133 23.79 19.69 6.48
C VAL A 133 23.97 19.79 4.97
N ALA A 134 25.20 20.08 4.54
CA ALA A 134 25.61 20.06 3.13
C ALA A 134 26.11 18.66 2.75
N ALA A 135 25.24 17.87 2.12
CA ALA A 135 25.53 16.51 1.67
C ALA A 135 26.00 16.45 0.21
N TYR A 136 26.52 15.27 -0.18
CA TYR A 136 26.83 14.90 -1.56
C TYR A 136 27.66 15.93 -2.36
N THR A 137 28.59 16.60 -1.67
CA THR A 137 29.43 17.66 -2.22
C THR A 137 30.90 17.44 -1.88
N ARG A 138 31.79 18.14 -2.60
CA ARG A 138 33.24 18.15 -2.31
C ARG A 138 33.60 18.97 -1.08
N THR A 139 32.69 19.81 -0.60
CA THR A 139 32.87 20.67 0.57
C THR A 139 31.75 20.43 1.59
N PRO A 140 31.64 19.21 2.14
CA PRO A 140 30.56 18.89 3.07
C PRO A 140 30.74 19.63 4.39
N GLY A 141 29.67 19.77 5.15
CA GLY A 141 29.70 20.44 6.44
C GLY A 141 28.33 20.81 6.97
N ILE A 142 28.32 21.58 8.05
CA ILE A 142 27.11 22.09 8.70
C ILE A 142 27.11 23.61 8.55
N CYS A 143 26.00 24.16 8.07
CA CYS A 143 25.79 25.59 7.89
C CYS A 143 24.67 26.08 8.80
N PHE A 144 24.82 27.30 9.32
CA PHE A 144 23.73 28.07 9.90
C PHE A 144 23.27 29.12 8.92
N TYR A 145 21.98 29.42 8.93
CA TYR A 145 21.40 30.55 8.26
C TYR A 145 20.71 31.42 9.29
N VAL A 146 21.17 32.67 9.38
CA VAL A 146 20.66 33.64 10.34
C VAL A 146 19.56 34.48 9.68
N PRO A 147 18.37 34.58 10.29
CA PRO A 147 17.28 35.36 9.75
C PRO A 147 17.61 36.86 9.74
N PRO A 148 17.35 37.58 8.63
CA PRO A 148 17.27 39.04 8.63
C PRO A 148 15.98 39.52 9.32
N ASP A 149 15.86 40.84 9.56
CA ASP A 149 14.62 41.42 10.12
C ASP A 149 13.40 41.24 9.21
N ASP A 150 13.60 41.18 7.89
CA ASP A 150 12.58 40.79 6.92
C ASP A 150 12.92 39.39 6.39
N PRO A 151 12.26 38.31 6.86
CA PRO A 151 12.61 36.93 6.56
C PRO A 151 12.39 36.54 5.09
N CYS A 152 11.73 37.39 4.30
CA CYS A 152 11.58 37.23 2.85
C CYS A 152 12.88 37.50 2.08
N LEU A 153 13.87 38.14 2.71
CA LEU A 153 15.19 38.39 2.14
C LEU A 153 16.12 37.19 2.34
N GLN A 154 17.26 37.16 1.63
CA GLN A 154 18.24 36.09 1.78
C GLN A 154 18.85 36.06 3.19
N TRP A 155 18.99 34.86 3.75
CA TRP A 155 19.54 34.66 5.07
C TRP A 155 21.05 34.60 5.03
N ARG A 156 21.69 35.08 6.10
CA ARG A 156 23.15 35.10 6.17
C ARG A 156 23.67 33.71 6.52
N ARG A 157 24.43 33.11 5.60
CA ARG A 157 25.09 31.81 5.83
C ARG A 157 26.34 31.96 6.70
N HIS A 158 26.45 31.10 7.71
CA HIS A 158 27.64 30.87 8.53
C HIS A 158 28.06 29.40 8.42
N LEU A 159 29.35 29.12 8.26
CA LEU A 159 29.86 27.76 8.26
C LEU A 159 30.18 27.36 9.70
N ALA A 160 29.50 26.34 10.22
CA ALA A 160 29.69 25.83 11.58
C ALA A 160 30.79 24.77 11.62
N ALA A 161 30.73 23.80 10.69
CA ALA A 161 31.69 22.72 10.57
C ALA A 161 31.97 22.41 9.10
N ALA A 162 33.20 21.99 8.80
CA ALA A 162 33.65 21.74 7.43
C ALA A 162 34.36 20.38 7.31
N GLY A 163 34.24 19.77 6.14
CA GLY A 163 35.09 18.67 5.67
C GLY A 163 34.59 17.27 5.98
N VAL A 164 33.47 17.12 6.71
CA VAL A 164 32.84 15.81 6.97
C VAL A 164 31.35 15.87 6.70
N PHE A 165 30.87 14.89 5.95
CA PHE A 165 29.46 14.60 5.76
C PHE A 165 29.07 13.49 6.73
N SER A 166 27.99 13.72 7.46
CA SER A 166 27.31 12.73 8.29
C SER A 166 25.82 13.04 8.25
N ASP A 167 25.00 12.02 8.46
CA ASP A 167 23.55 12.14 8.49
C ASP A 167 23.00 11.94 9.89
N GLY A 168 21.78 12.42 10.13
CA GLY A 168 21.15 12.43 11.44
C GLY A 168 21.58 13.67 12.20
N LEU A 169 20.72 14.70 12.18
CA LEU A 169 20.95 16.00 12.81
C LEU A 169 20.09 16.16 14.07
N SER A 170 20.68 16.57 15.18
CA SER A 170 19.96 16.93 16.40
C SER A 170 20.67 18.06 17.15
N VAL A 171 19.94 18.85 17.93
CA VAL A 171 20.49 19.98 18.68
C VAL A 171 19.96 19.97 20.11
N ALA A 172 20.86 20.10 21.09
CA ALA A 172 20.52 20.25 22.50
C ALA A 172 21.72 20.79 23.30
N ASP A 173 21.45 21.34 24.49
CA ASP A 173 22.49 21.62 25.47
C ASP A 173 22.94 20.29 26.12
N LEU A 174 24.07 19.74 25.66
CA LEU A 174 24.58 18.44 26.09
C LEU A 174 25.34 18.52 27.41
N ASN A 175 25.79 19.71 27.82
CA ASN A 175 26.67 19.89 28.99
C ASN A 175 26.08 20.80 30.09
N ARG A 176 24.87 21.35 29.88
CA ARG A 176 24.17 22.32 30.73
C ARG A 176 24.88 23.66 30.91
N ASP A 177 25.60 24.11 29.89
CA ASP A 177 26.26 25.43 29.92
C ASP A 177 25.36 26.56 29.38
N GLY A 178 24.15 26.24 28.93
CA GLY A 178 23.18 27.18 28.36
C GLY A 178 23.42 27.50 26.88
N ARG A 179 24.37 26.83 26.23
CA ARG A 179 24.57 26.88 24.78
C ARG A 179 24.21 25.54 24.16
N LEU A 180 23.66 25.58 22.95
CA LEU A 180 23.30 24.37 22.25
C LEU A 180 24.52 23.76 21.56
N GLU A 181 24.69 22.45 21.68
CA GLU A 181 25.56 21.63 20.86
C GLU A 181 24.78 20.99 19.69
N ILE A 182 25.51 20.57 18.67
CA ILE A 182 24.96 19.84 17.52
C ILE A 182 25.45 18.40 17.58
N VAL A 183 24.55 17.45 17.39
CA VAL A 183 24.86 16.05 17.10
C VAL A 183 24.63 15.84 15.61
N CYS A 184 25.65 15.33 14.91
CA CYS A 184 25.52 14.97 13.50
C CYS A 184 26.31 13.69 13.20
N GLY A 185 25.59 12.61 12.93
CA GLY A 185 26.09 11.24 12.89
C GLY A 185 26.93 10.86 14.11
N PRO A 186 28.10 10.20 13.98
CA PRO A 186 28.91 9.73 15.12
C PRO A 186 29.65 10.86 15.88
N TYR A 187 29.33 12.11 15.58
CA TYR A 187 30.00 13.30 16.09
C TYR A 187 29.04 14.22 16.85
N TRP A 188 29.59 14.94 17.82
CA TRP A 188 28.98 16.15 18.36
C TRP A 188 29.91 17.34 18.19
N TYR A 189 29.34 18.53 18.08
CA TYR A 189 30.03 19.78 17.77
C TYR A 189 29.78 20.77 18.89
N GLN A 190 30.87 21.30 19.45
CA GLN A 190 30.85 22.28 20.53
C GLN A 190 30.97 23.70 19.98
N PRO A 191 30.10 24.65 20.40
CA PRO A 191 30.19 26.03 19.99
C PRO A 191 31.46 26.72 20.53
N PRO A 192 32.03 27.71 19.81
CA PRO A 192 33.12 28.52 20.31
C PRO A 192 32.69 29.35 21.53
N GLN A 193 33.57 29.48 22.54
CA GLN A 193 33.31 30.32 23.71
C GLN A 193 33.09 31.81 23.37
N SER A 194 33.62 32.27 22.25
CA SER A 194 33.43 33.63 21.74
C SER A 194 32.06 33.87 21.07
N GLY A 195 31.21 32.85 21.00
CA GLY A 195 29.86 32.90 20.41
C GLY A 195 29.71 31.91 19.24
N ALA A 196 28.51 31.36 19.08
CA ALA A 196 28.20 30.30 18.11
C ALA A 196 28.53 30.65 16.65
N LEU A 197 28.42 31.93 16.28
CA LEU A 197 28.66 32.42 14.92
C LEU A 197 30.09 32.97 14.68
N SER A 198 30.96 32.89 15.70
CA SER A 198 32.27 33.58 15.70
C SER A 198 33.41 32.78 15.05
N ALA A 199 33.32 31.45 15.03
CA ALA A 199 34.34 30.55 14.50
C ALA A 199 33.75 29.16 14.17
N LEU A 200 34.56 28.28 13.57
CA LEU A 200 34.19 26.88 13.39
C LEU A 200 34.04 26.18 14.75
N TRP A 201 33.03 25.32 14.84
CA TRP A 201 32.73 24.52 16.01
C TRP A 201 33.76 23.39 16.16
N THR A 202 34.04 23.02 17.41
CA THR A 202 34.99 21.94 17.71
C THR A 202 34.27 20.61 17.61
N ARG A 203 34.74 19.71 16.75
CA ARG A 203 34.15 18.39 16.55
C ARG A 203 34.75 17.36 17.50
N HIS A 204 33.88 16.59 18.14
CA HIS A 204 34.21 15.46 19.01
C HIS A 204 33.53 14.18 18.52
N THR A 205 34.19 13.04 18.66
CA THR A 205 33.63 11.74 18.30
C THR A 205 33.07 11.06 19.55
N TYR A 206 31.77 10.72 19.56
CA TYR A 206 31.17 9.96 20.65
C TYR A 206 30.94 8.49 20.29
N ALA A 207 30.73 8.18 18.99
CA ALA A 207 30.44 6.83 18.50
C ALA A 207 31.46 6.39 17.43
N PRO A 208 32.73 6.13 17.79
CA PRO A 208 33.80 5.84 16.81
C PRO A 208 33.61 4.53 16.03
N GLY A 209 32.69 3.66 16.46
CA GLY A 209 32.37 2.40 15.78
C GLY A 209 31.19 2.48 14.81
N PHE A 210 30.56 3.65 14.63
CA PHE A 210 29.43 3.86 13.72
C PHE A 210 29.88 4.46 12.40
N ARG A 211 29.19 4.08 11.33
CA ARG A 211 29.31 4.69 9.99
C ARG A 211 28.61 6.06 9.94
N GLU A 212 28.84 6.82 8.86
CA GLU A 212 28.45 8.24 8.77
C GLU A 212 27.01 8.48 8.30
N MET A 213 26.36 7.50 7.64
CA MET A 213 24.96 7.61 7.19
C MET A 213 24.03 7.03 8.26
N THR A 214 23.56 7.90 9.14
CA THR A 214 22.85 7.55 10.36
C THR A 214 21.61 8.40 10.57
N ARG A 215 20.75 7.99 11.49
CA ARG A 215 19.81 8.90 12.17
C ARG A 215 20.23 9.07 13.62
N THR A 216 19.98 10.25 14.17
CA THR A 216 20.25 10.57 15.59
C THR A 216 18.98 11.09 16.26
N ALA A 217 18.81 10.75 17.53
CA ALA A 217 17.76 11.28 18.39
C ALA A 217 18.29 11.51 19.80
N LEU A 218 17.68 12.43 20.54
CA LEU A 218 18.12 12.84 21.88
C LEU A 218 17.02 12.60 22.90
N ALA A 219 17.36 11.97 24.02
CA ALA A 219 16.47 11.80 25.17
C ALA A 219 17.30 11.64 26.44
N ASP A 220 16.82 12.12 27.59
CA ASP A 220 17.42 11.79 28.88
C ASP A 220 17.08 10.33 29.22
N ILE A 221 17.92 9.38 28.82
CA ILE A 221 17.71 7.94 29.04
C ILE A 221 18.08 7.58 30.48
N THR A 222 19.18 8.12 30.97
CA THR A 222 19.72 7.82 32.32
C THR A 222 18.90 8.45 33.45
N GLY A 223 18.03 9.42 33.16
CA GLY A 223 17.24 10.13 34.16
C GLY A 223 18.05 11.17 34.95
N ASN A 224 19.23 11.55 34.45
CA ASN A 224 20.11 12.53 35.09
C ASN A 224 19.80 13.98 34.64
N GLY A 225 18.84 14.12 33.71
CA GLY A 225 18.36 15.34 33.09
C GLY A 225 19.30 15.95 32.03
N LEU A 226 20.30 15.21 31.57
CA LEU A 226 21.09 15.53 30.38
C LEU A 226 20.59 14.66 29.23
N PRO A 227 20.52 15.19 28.01
CA PRO A 227 20.21 14.38 26.84
C PRO A 227 21.31 13.34 26.58
N ASP A 228 20.93 12.07 26.54
CA ASP A 228 21.72 10.98 25.99
C ASP A 228 21.47 10.89 24.46
N ILE A 229 22.39 10.26 23.73
CA ILE A 229 22.32 10.21 22.26
C ILE A 229 21.94 8.81 21.80
N VAL A 230 20.88 8.68 20.99
CA VAL A 230 20.53 7.46 20.25
C VAL A 230 21.02 7.63 18.81
N ILE A 231 21.65 6.59 18.26
CA ILE A 231 22.13 6.58 16.87
C ILE A 231 21.79 5.25 16.21
N ALA A 232 21.30 5.31 14.97
CA ALA A 232 21.02 4.17 14.12
C ALA A 232 21.70 4.32 12.76
N GLU A 233 22.35 3.27 12.27
CA GLU A 233 22.89 3.23 10.91
C GLU A 233 21.75 3.06 9.90
N ALA A 234 21.54 4.07 9.06
CA ALA A 234 20.28 4.28 8.36
C ALA A 234 20.27 3.82 6.90
N GLU A 235 21.44 3.76 6.26
CA GLU A 235 21.58 3.50 4.82
C GLU A 235 22.27 2.16 4.52
N TYR A 236 22.20 1.22 5.45
CA TYR A 236 22.91 -0.05 5.37
C TYR A 236 21.97 -1.25 5.58
N PRO A 237 22.14 -2.35 4.82
CA PRO A 237 21.32 -3.55 4.98
C PRO A 237 21.59 -4.29 6.31
N ASP A 238 22.72 -4.01 6.95
CA ASP A 238 23.21 -4.63 8.18
C ASP A 238 23.39 -3.60 9.31
N GLY A 239 22.62 -2.51 9.29
CA GLY A 239 22.71 -1.43 10.26
C GLY A 239 22.53 -1.89 11.71
N ARG A 240 23.06 -1.12 12.63
CA ARG A 240 22.88 -1.30 14.07
C ARG A 240 22.36 -0.03 14.73
N MET A 241 21.72 -0.19 15.89
CA MET A 241 21.29 0.92 16.74
C MET A 241 21.87 0.77 18.16
N SER A 242 22.34 1.87 18.73
CA SER A 242 22.83 1.97 20.11
C SER A 242 22.38 3.30 20.71
N TRP A 243 22.40 3.38 22.05
CA TRP A 243 22.40 4.67 22.75
C TRP A 243 23.70 4.89 23.52
N PHE A 244 24.03 6.15 23.76
CA PHE A 244 25.28 6.58 24.38
C PHE A 244 24.99 7.45 25.58
N ALA A 245 25.43 7.01 26.77
CA ALA A 245 25.23 7.73 28.01
C ALA A 245 26.10 9.00 28.04
N ASN A 246 25.46 10.14 28.30
CA ASN A 246 26.09 11.45 28.33
C ASN A 246 26.92 11.64 29.60
N PRO A 247 28.25 11.78 29.47
CA PRO A 247 29.14 11.92 30.62
C PRO A 247 29.38 13.39 31.02
N LEU A 248 28.98 14.36 30.19
CA LEU A 248 29.51 15.73 30.21
C LEU A 248 29.19 16.50 31.49
N GLY A 249 28.05 16.21 32.15
CA GLY A 249 27.73 16.83 33.44
C GLY A 249 28.49 16.25 34.64
N LYS A 250 29.20 15.13 34.47
CA LYS A 250 30.10 14.58 35.50
C LYS A 250 31.55 14.94 35.22
N ASP A 251 31.98 14.75 33.97
CA ASP A 251 33.34 15.01 33.51
C ASP A 251 33.29 15.33 32.00
N PRO A 252 33.61 16.57 31.58
CA PRO A 252 33.62 16.98 30.17
C PRO A 252 34.61 16.20 29.30
N GLU A 253 35.63 15.58 29.90
CA GLU A 253 36.64 14.79 29.19
C GLU A 253 36.33 13.28 29.19
N ALA A 254 35.28 12.86 29.90
CA ALA A 254 34.92 11.45 29.96
C ALA A 254 34.33 10.96 28.63
N GLN A 255 34.60 9.68 28.35
CA GLN A 255 34.11 9.03 27.14
C GLN A 255 32.63 8.66 27.28
N TRP A 256 31.89 8.85 26.19
CA TRP A 256 30.52 8.38 26.06
C TRP A 256 30.49 6.86 26.17
N THR A 257 29.56 6.33 26.98
CA THR A 257 29.43 4.87 27.18
C THR A 257 28.36 4.33 26.25
N GLU A 258 28.75 3.41 25.35
CA GLU A 258 27.84 2.76 24.42
C GLU A 258 27.00 1.66 25.10
N HIS A 259 25.71 1.65 24.76
CA HIS A 259 24.76 0.60 25.09
C HIS A 259 24.08 0.11 23.81
N SER A 260 24.43 -1.09 23.36
CA SER A 260 23.82 -1.70 22.17
C SER A 260 22.32 -1.97 22.36
N LEU A 261 21.53 -1.72 21.32
CA LEU A 261 20.09 -1.99 21.29
C LEU A 261 19.78 -3.09 20.26
N GLU A 262 19.45 -2.72 19.03
CA GLU A 262 18.92 -3.61 18.00
C GLU A 262 19.91 -3.75 16.83
N ALA A 263 20.14 -4.98 16.38
CA ALA A 263 20.90 -5.30 15.17
C ALA A 263 20.59 -6.74 14.70
N PRO A 264 20.57 -7.01 13.38
CA PRO A 264 20.68 -6.05 12.29
C PRO A 264 19.37 -5.24 12.11
N LEU A 265 19.49 -4.07 11.50
CA LEU A 265 18.43 -3.20 11.03
C LEU A 265 18.69 -2.90 9.55
N SER A 266 17.74 -3.24 8.68
CA SER A 266 17.89 -3.07 7.24
C SER A 266 17.40 -1.70 6.81
N TYR A 267 18.32 -0.79 6.47
CA TYR A 267 18.04 0.58 6.02
C TYR A 267 17.06 1.32 6.97
N ALA A 268 17.44 1.42 8.26
CA ALA A 268 16.60 2.02 9.29
C ALA A 268 16.66 3.55 9.31
N HIS A 269 15.91 4.19 8.40
CA HIS A 269 16.02 5.61 8.10
C HIS A 269 15.01 6.51 8.85
N SER A 270 14.28 5.96 9.82
CA SER A 270 13.46 6.73 10.77
C SER A 270 13.87 6.44 12.20
N LEU A 271 14.09 7.47 13.02
CA LEU A 271 14.48 7.34 14.43
C LEU A 271 13.93 8.52 15.23
N GLU A 272 13.24 8.24 16.34
CA GLU A 272 12.87 9.23 17.35
C GLU A 272 13.04 8.66 18.76
N ALA A 273 13.36 9.51 19.73
CA ALA A 273 13.48 9.13 21.12
C ALA A 273 12.85 10.19 22.02
N TRP A 274 12.12 9.76 23.05
CA TRP A 274 11.52 10.67 24.03
C TRP A 274 11.37 10.02 25.40
N ARG A 275 11.28 10.86 26.43
CA ARG A 275 10.91 10.44 27.78
C ARG A 275 9.48 10.88 28.06
N GLU A 276 8.65 9.95 28.52
CA GLU A 276 7.33 10.21 29.05
C GLU A 276 7.27 9.71 30.51
N HIS A 277 7.16 10.65 31.45
CA HIS A 277 7.30 10.35 32.89
C HIS A 277 8.61 9.60 33.20
N SER A 278 8.53 8.39 33.76
CA SER A 278 9.68 7.54 34.06
C SER A 278 10.13 6.65 32.89
N THR A 279 9.35 6.59 31.81
CA THR A 279 9.58 5.67 30.69
C THR A 279 10.23 6.39 29.52
N VAL A 280 11.29 5.79 28.99
CA VAL A 280 11.96 6.22 27.76
C VAL A 280 11.45 5.36 26.62
N ARG A 281 11.20 5.96 25.48
CA ARG A 281 10.80 5.27 24.25
C ARG A 281 11.72 5.62 23.10
N ILE A 282 12.00 4.64 22.26
CA ILE A 282 12.74 4.79 21.01
C ILE A 282 11.91 4.15 19.89
N PHE A 283 11.54 4.94 18.90
CA PHE A 283 10.92 4.46 17.67
C PHE A 283 11.98 4.34 16.58
N VAL A 284 12.00 3.22 15.87
CA VAL A 284 12.87 3.00 14.71
C VAL A 284 12.13 2.25 13.61
N ALA A 285 12.35 2.63 12.35
CA ALA A 285 11.70 1.98 11.21
C ALA A 285 12.66 1.66 10.06
N GLU A 286 12.53 0.45 9.52
CA GLU A 286 13.21 -0.03 8.33
C GLU A 286 12.46 0.38 7.05
N MET A 287 13.21 0.64 5.99
CA MET A 287 12.66 0.87 4.65
C MET A 287 12.14 -0.44 4.04
N GLU A 288 10.93 -0.40 3.48
CA GLU A 288 10.43 -1.46 2.57
C GLU A 288 10.98 -1.29 1.14
N LYS A 289 11.07 -0.04 0.71
CA LYS A 289 11.55 0.38 -0.60
C LYS A 289 12.76 1.28 -0.36
N GLY A 290 13.94 0.67 -0.37
CA GLY A 290 15.18 1.38 -0.12
C GLY A 290 15.62 2.28 -1.28
N GLY A 291 16.57 3.17 -1.04
CA GLY A 291 17.32 3.88 -2.09
C GLY A 291 18.48 3.03 -2.62
N TRP A 292 19.29 3.60 -3.52
CA TRP A 292 20.59 3.03 -3.93
C TRP A 292 20.55 1.57 -4.45
N ASP A 293 19.57 1.24 -5.28
CA ASP A 293 19.35 -0.12 -5.81
C ASP A 293 19.06 -1.21 -4.75
N ALA A 294 18.75 -0.83 -3.50
CA ALA A 294 18.43 -1.78 -2.45
C ALA A 294 17.28 -2.74 -2.87
N PRO A 295 17.37 -4.04 -2.55
CA PRO A 295 16.27 -4.96 -2.82
C PRO A 295 15.02 -4.54 -2.04
N TYR A 296 13.84 -4.87 -2.57
CA TYR A 296 12.60 -4.67 -1.82
C TYR A 296 12.64 -5.52 -0.54
N ASN A 297 12.38 -4.89 0.60
CA ASN A 297 12.40 -5.54 1.91
C ASN A 297 10.99 -5.96 2.33
N PHE A 298 10.62 -7.20 2.01
CA PHE A 298 9.32 -7.80 2.38
C PHE A 298 9.15 -8.04 3.88
N HIS A 299 10.20 -7.84 4.68
CA HIS A 299 10.19 -8.07 6.12
C HIS A 299 10.49 -6.81 6.93
N ALA A 300 10.43 -5.62 6.29
CA ALA A 300 10.66 -4.34 6.95
C ALA A 300 9.85 -4.23 8.24
N ARG A 301 10.52 -3.75 9.29
CA ARG A 301 9.97 -3.64 10.65
C ARG A 301 9.86 -2.20 11.08
N LEU A 302 8.76 -1.90 11.77
CA LEU A 302 8.65 -0.74 12.66
C LEU A 302 8.71 -1.24 14.10
N LEU A 303 9.61 -0.70 14.90
CA LEU A 303 9.86 -1.13 16.27
C LEU A 303 9.69 0.04 17.24
N LEU A 304 9.10 -0.26 18.40
CA LEU A 304 9.05 0.64 19.56
C LEU A 304 9.74 -0.04 20.73
N LEU A 305 10.84 0.55 21.18
CA LEU A 305 11.59 0.08 22.34
C LEU A 305 11.20 0.93 23.55
N GLU A 306 11.00 0.30 24.70
CA GLU A 306 10.64 0.96 25.94
C GLU A 306 11.56 0.54 27.10
N SER A 307 12.01 1.50 27.90
CA SER A 307 12.74 1.26 29.15
C SER A 307 12.14 2.09 30.29
N ALA A 308 11.94 1.47 31.44
CA ALA A 308 11.41 2.11 32.65
C ALA A 308 12.43 2.20 33.79
N ASP A 309 13.67 1.78 33.53
CA ASP A 309 14.76 1.61 34.50
C ASP A 309 16.06 2.27 34.00
N CYS A 310 15.91 3.49 33.47
CA CYS A 310 17.03 4.32 33.03
C CYS A 310 17.93 3.66 31.95
N GLY A 311 17.34 2.86 31.07
CA GLY A 311 18.05 2.21 29.96
C GLY A 311 18.76 0.92 30.34
N GLU A 312 18.57 0.39 31.56
CA GLU A 312 19.15 -0.90 31.99
C GLU A 312 18.51 -2.09 31.25
N ASN A 313 17.19 -2.09 31.09
CA ASN A 313 16.47 -3.12 30.34
C ASN A 313 15.51 -2.50 29.32
N TRP A 314 15.33 -3.19 28.19
CA TRP A 314 14.49 -2.75 27.08
C TRP A 314 13.46 -3.82 26.70
N THR A 315 12.23 -3.38 26.47
CA THR A 315 11.19 -4.19 25.84
C THR A 315 10.97 -3.69 24.42
N THR A 316 11.16 -4.55 23.43
CA THR A 316 10.91 -4.22 22.00
C THR A 316 9.52 -4.70 21.60
N ARG A 317 8.71 -3.81 21.05
CA ARG A 317 7.40 -4.10 20.45
C ARG A 317 7.47 -3.94 18.93
N LEU A 318 6.87 -4.88 18.22
CA LEU A 318 6.70 -4.79 16.77
C LEU A 318 5.41 -4.01 16.47
N ILE A 319 5.54 -2.86 15.82
CA ILE A 319 4.40 -2.08 15.32
C ILE A 319 3.89 -2.66 14.01
N SER A 320 4.81 -2.95 13.08
CA SER A 320 4.47 -3.46 11.75
C SER A 320 5.57 -4.37 11.21
N ARG A 321 5.18 -5.34 10.38
CA ARG A 321 6.07 -6.21 9.61
C ARG A 321 5.60 -6.28 8.17
N GLY A 322 6.53 -6.14 7.22
CA GLY A 322 6.26 -6.21 5.79
C GLY A 322 5.71 -4.92 5.19
N ALA A 323 5.47 -3.91 6.02
CA ALA A 323 5.24 -2.53 5.62
C ALA A 323 6.26 -1.64 6.32
N GLY A 324 7.11 -0.98 5.54
CA GLY A 324 8.19 -0.13 6.03
C GLY A 324 7.97 1.33 5.65
N THR A 325 8.88 2.21 6.07
CA THR A 325 8.86 3.64 5.74
C THR A 325 10.28 4.17 5.58
N HIS A 326 10.47 5.22 4.78
CA HIS A 326 11.76 5.89 4.62
C HIS A 326 12.01 6.93 5.70
N GLN A 327 11.02 7.77 5.95
CA GLN A 327 11.10 8.79 6.99
C GLN A 327 9.74 8.82 7.66
N ALA A 328 9.76 8.85 8.99
CA ALA A 328 8.57 8.91 9.80
C ALA A 328 8.83 9.71 11.06
N THR A 329 7.74 10.30 11.57
CA THR A 329 7.69 11.01 12.85
C THR A 329 6.62 10.40 13.75
N VAL A 330 6.76 10.59 15.07
CA VAL A 330 5.78 10.12 16.06
C VAL A 330 5.05 11.31 16.66
N CYS A 331 3.77 11.46 16.31
CA CYS A 331 2.96 12.60 16.74
C CYS A 331 1.50 12.19 16.96
N ASP A 332 0.76 12.99 17.72
CA ASP A 332 -0.70 12.88 17.84
C ASP A 332 -1.33 13.58 16.63
N ILE A 333 -1.62 12.81 15.58
CA ILE A 333 -2.02 13.37 14.27
C ILE A 333 -3.49 13.83 14.26
N ASP A 334 -4.33 13.28 15.14
CA ASP A 334 -5.77 13.56 15.18
C ASP A 334 -6.29 14.05 16.54
N ASP A 335 -5.38 14.45 17.43
CA ASP A 335 -5.65 15.08 18.73
C ASP A 335 -6.49 14.19 19.66
N ASP A 336 -6.32 12.87 19.55
CA ASP A 336 -6.98 11.87 20.40
C ASP A 336 -6.18 11.54 21.69
N GLY A 337 -4.99 12.13 21.83
CA GLY A 337 -4.08 11.96 22.96
C GLY A 337 -3.13 10.77 22.81
N ALA A 338 -3.29 9.93 21.78
CA ALA A 338 -2.33 8.91 21.40
C ALA A 338 -1.34 9.47 20.39
N ARG A 339 -0.15 8.86 20.29
CA ARG A 339 0.80 9.18 19.23
C ARG A 339 0.82 8.07 18.19
N GLU A 340 0.72 8.45 16.93
CA GLU A 340 0.81 7.60 15.76
C GLU A 340 2.18 7.71 15.11
N CYS A 341 2.54 6.71 14.31
CA CYS A 341 3.68 6.83 13.40
C CYS A 341 3.17 7.34 12.06
N VAL A 342 3.64 8.52 11.65
CA VAL A 342 3.31 9.13 10.35
C VAL A 342 4.55 9.07 9.48
N GLY A 343 4.45 8.49 8.29
CA GLY A 343 5.61 8.22 7.44
C GLY A 343 5.34 8.39 5.95
N LYS A 344 6.41 8.25 5.16
CA LYS A 344 6.34 8.15 3.70
C LYS A 344 7.35 7.16 3.13
N GLU A 345 7.00 6.54 2.00
CA GLU A 345 7.89 5.66 1.23
C GLU A 345 8.95 6.47 0.45
N CYS A 346 10.11 5.85 0.14
CA CYS A 346 11.16 6.46 -0.69
C CYS A 346 10.82 6.37 -2.19
N CYS A 347 10.62 5.16 -2.71
CA CYS A 347 10.31 4.87 -4.12
C CYS A 347 11.26 5.50 -5.16
N GLN A 348 12.58 5.45 -4.95
CA GLN A 348 13.56 5.95 -5.94
C GLN A 348 13.64 5.16 -7.25
N ARG A 349 12.88 4.06 -7.39
CA ARG A 349 12.87 3.19 -8.57
C ARG A 349 11.46 3.11 -9.15
N ASP A 350 11.33 3.47 -10.43
CA ASP A 350 10.06 3.54 -11.15
C ASP A 350 9.27 2.21 -11.09
N GLU A 351 9.95 1.07 -11.09
CA GLU A 351 9.30 -0.25 -11.04
C GLU A 351 8.62 -0.59 -9.69
N LEU A 352 8.82 0.22 -8.65
CA LEU A 352 8.18 0.07 -7.34
C LEU A 352 6.90 0.92 -7.19
N GLY A 353 6.53 1.66 -8.24
CA GLY A 353 5.41 2.60 -8.23
C GLY A 353 5.73 3.92 -7.53
N GLN A 354 4.68 4.72 -7.32
CA GLN A 354 4.80 6.01 -6.63
C GLN A 354 4.93 5.83 -5.11
N PRO A 355 5.59 6.78 -4.41
CA PRO A 355 5.62 6.79 -2.95
C PRO A 355 4.22 7.02 -2.38
N LYS A 356 4.04 6.59 -1.13
CA LYS A 356 2.79 6.72 -0.37
C LYS A 356 3.07 7.45 0.92
N VAL A 357 2.07 8.19 1.40
CA VAL A 357 2.02 8.60 2.80
C VAL A 357 1.34 7.51 3.60
N GLN A 358 1.83 7.26 4.82
CA GLN A 358 1.44 6.14 5.66
C GLN A 358 1.18 6.65 7.08
N ILE A 359 0.12 6.16 7.73
CA ILE A 359 -0.13 6.35 9.15
C ILE A 359 -0.33 4.98 9.78
N TRP A 360 0.51 4.63 10.74
CA TRP A 360 0.22 3.52 11.64
C TRP A 360 -0.56 4.07 12.83
N LYS A 361 -1.88 3.89 12.79
CA LYS A 361 -2.78 4.36 13.83
C LYS A 361 -2.91 3.36 14.97
N ARG A 362 -2.75 3.83 16.20
CA ARG A 362 -3.01 3.00 17.40
C ARG A 362 -4.49 2.70 17.49
N THR A 363 -4.83 1.48 17.87
CA THR A 363 -6.22 1.12 18.10
C THR A 363 -6.36 0.15 19.25
N ASP A 364 -7.40 0.39 20.07
CA ASP A 364 -7.92 -0.57 21.03
C ASP A 364 -9.00 -1.48 20.40
N SER A 365 -9.37 -1.22 19.14
CA SER A 365 -10.38 -1.97 18.42
C SER A 365 -9.91 -3.39 18.10
N ASP A 366 -10.72 -4.38 18.47
CA ASP A 366 -10.59 -5.76 18.04
C ASP A 366 -11.32 -5.93 16.70
N SER A 367 -10.82 -5.27 15.64
CA SER A 367 -11.38 -5.38 14.28
C SER A 367 -11.51 -6.85 13.89
N ALA A 368 -12.67 -7.23 13.35
CA ALA A 368 -12.91 -8.60 12.91
C ALA A 368 -11.94 -9.05 11.83
N LEU A 369 -11.43 -8.13 11.01
CA LEU A 369 -10.40 -8.38 10.00
C LEU A 369 -9.12 -8.97 10.61
N MET A 370 -8.80 -8.64 11.87
CA MET A 370 -7.63 -9.17 12.58
C MET A 370 -7.85 -10.58 13.16
N ARG A 371 -9.07 -11.13 13.07
CA ARG A 371 -9.43 -12.44 13.62
C ARG A 371 -9.56 -13.53 12.56
N TYR A 372 -9.41 -13.21 11.28
CA TYR A 372 -9.45 -14.20 10.23
C TYR A 372 -8.28 -15.19 10.38
N ARG A 373 -8.59 -16.47 10.18
CA ARG A 373 -7.62 -17.56 10.29
C ARG A 373 -7.63 -18.39 9.02
N HIS A 374 -6.42 -18.72 8.58
CA HIS A 374 -6.18 -19.60 7.46
C HIS A 374 -6.47 -21.07 7.79
N ILE A 375 -7.14 -21.76 6.88
CA ILE A 375 -7.38 -23.20 6.86
C ILE A 375 -7.05 -23.71 5.46
N PHE A 376 -6.40 -24.87 5.39
CA PHE A 376 -6.33 -25.64 4.14
C PHE A 376 -7.59 -26.48 3.99
N ILE A 377 -8.38 -26.21 2.95
CA ILE A 377 -9.46 -27.11 2.50
C ILE A 377 -8.82 -28.35 1.87
N ASP A 378 -7.78 -28.14 1.05
CA ASP A 378 -7.04 -29.20 0.39
C ASP A 378 -5.53 -28.88 0.36
N ARG A 379 -4.70 -29.92 0.43
CA ARG A 379 -3.24 -29.86 0.30
C ARG A 379 -2.67 -30.77 -0.77
N ASP A 380 -3.52 -31.58 -1.41
CA ASP A 380 -3.13 -32.58 -2.39
C ASP A 380 -4.02 -32.55 -3.65
N LYS A 381 -4.63 -31.39 -3.97
CA LYS A 381 -5.42 -31.20 -5.20
C LYS A 381 -4.57 -31.57 -6.44
N PRO A 382 -4.94 -32.60 -7.22
CA PRO A 382 -4.04 -33.14 -8.26
C PRO A 382 -3.74 -32.18 -9.42
N ASP A 383 -4.71 -31.34 -9.77
CA ASP A 383 -4.71 -30.57 -11.00
C ASP A 383 -4.66 -29.06 -10.77
N LEU A 384 -4.21 -28.38 -11.83
CA LEU A 384 -4.33 -26.93 -11.95
C LEU A 384 -5.82 -26.56 -11.98
N SER A 385 -6.15 -25.42 -11.38
CA SER A 385 -7.44 -24.77 -11.55
C SER A 385 -7.19 -23.34 -12.03
N THR A 386 -8.13 -22.79 -12.80
CA THR A 386 -8.12 -21.40 -13.27
C THR A 386 -9.16 -20.54 -12.56
N ASP A 387 -10.04 -21.15 -11.77
CA ASP A 387 -11.06 -20.46 -11.00
C ASP A 387 -11.51 -21.30 -9.80
N ILE A 388 -12.20 -20.64 -8.88
CA ILE A 388 -12.82 -21.17 -7.67
C ILE A 388 -14.12 -20.42 -7.37
N LEU A 389 -15.14 -21.15 -6.91
CA LEU A 389 -16.44 -20.58 -6.56
C LEU A 389 -17.06 -21.28 -5.35
N ALA A 390 -18.15 -20.72 -4.86
CA ALA A 390 -18.99 -21.32 -3.83
C ALA A 390 -20.39 -21.63 -4.38
N SER A 391 -20.91 -22.82 -4.09
CA SER A 391 -22.23 -23.30 -4.53
C SER A 391 -22.69 -24.42 -3.61
N ASP A 392 -23.98 -24.51 -3.29
CA ASP A 392 -24.54 -25.68 -2.60
C ASP A 392 -24.64 -26.85 -3.60
N VAL A 393 -23.69 -27.79 -3.54
CA VAL A 393 -23.55 -28.82 -4.58
C VAL A 393 -24.47 -30.00 -4.32
N ASP A 394 -24.67 -30.35 -3.05
CA ASP A 394 -25.46 -31.52 -2.64
C ASP A 394 -26.83 -31.19 -2.04
N GLY A 395 -27.22 -29.91 -2.08
CA GLY A 395 -28.55 -29.44 -1.73
C GLY A 395 -28.81 -29.46 -0.22
N ASP A 396 -27.76 -29.36 0.60
CA ASP A 396 -27.87 -29.41 2.06
C ASP A 396 -28.11 -28.04 2.72
N GLY A 397 -28.16 -26.98 1.91
CA GLY A 397 -28.40 -25.60 2.31
C GLY A 397 -27.14 -24.84 2.72
N LEU A 398 -25.95 -25.44 2.60
CA LEU A 398 -24.67 -24.78 2.81
C LEU A 398 -23.91 -24.70 1.48
N ALA A 399 -23.26 -23.56 1.23
CA ALA A 399 -22.39 -23.47 0.07
C ALA A 399 -21.09 -24.24 0.31
N ASP A 400 -20.72 -25.07 -0.65
CA ASP A 400 -19.47 -25.80 -0.73
C ASP A 400 -18.46 -25.04 -1.59
N VAL A 401 -17.20 -25.44 -1.53
CA VAL A 401 -16.16 -24.86 -2.39
C VAL A 401 -15.94 -25.73 -3.61
N VAL A 402 -15.96 -25.13 -4.80
CA VAL A 402 -15.66 -25.80 -6.09
C VAL A 402 -14.40 -25.18 -6.69
N CYS A 403 -13.39 -26.01 -6.99
CA CYS A 403 -12.11 -25.55 -7.56
C CYS A 403 -11.62 -26.53 -8.63
N GLY A 404 -11.65 -26.11 -9.90
CA GLY A 404 -11.36 -27.00 -11.03
C GLY A 404 -12.46 -28.07 -11.20
N ARG A 405 -12.08 -29.34 -11.20
CA ARG A 405 -13.01 -30.49 -11.23
C ARG A 405 -13.33 -31.08 -9.86
N TRP A 406 -13.00 -30.38 -8.78
CA TRP A 406 -13.13 -30.86 -7.42
C TRP A 406 -14.11 -29.98 -6.65
N TRP A 407 -14.97 -30.59 -5.83
CA TRP A 407 -15.78 -29.87 -4.85
C TRP A 407 -15.53 -30.41 -3.44
N TYR A 408 -15.73 -29.55 -2.44
CA TYR A 408 -15.34 -29.77 -1.06
C TYR A 408 -16.51 -29.46 -0.13
N LYS A 409 -17.06 -30.50 0.49
CA LYS A 409 -18.28 -30.39 1.29
C LYS A 409 -18.08 -29.57 2.57
N THR A 410 -18.80 -28.47 2.72
CA THR A 410 -18.81 -27.66 3.96
C THR A 410 -19.54 -28.44 5.08
N PRO A 411 -19.07 -28.41 6.34
CA PRO A 411 -17.79 -27.92 6.85
C PRO A 411 -16.74 -29.05 6.98
N THR A 412 -16.98 -30.22 6.39
CA THR A 412 -16.12 -31.41 6.55
C THR A 412 -14.86 -31.35 5.68
N TRP A 413 -14.92 -30.54 4.62
CA TRP A 413 -13.92 -30.41 3.56
C TRP A 413 -13.61 -31.73 2.85
N GLN A 414 -14.56 -32.68 2.89
CA GLN A 414 -14.44 -33.92 2.14
C GLN A 414 -14.45 -33.61 0.64
N ARG A 415 -13.39 -34.04 -0.05
CA ARG A 415 -13.22 -33.84 -1.49
C ARG A 415 -13.98 -34.87 -2.31
N TYR A 416 -14.66 -34.41 -3.35
CA TYR A 416 -15.34 -35.20 -4.37
C TYR A 416 -14.92 -34.75 -5.77
N GLU A 417 -14.94 -35.68 -6.72
CA GLU A 417 -14.62 -35.42 -8.13
C GLU A 417 -15.90 -35.13 -8.93
N ILE A 418 -15.81 -34.21 -9.88
CA ILE A 418 -16.79 -33.98 -10.94
C ILE A 418 -16.28 -34.69 -12.20
N PRO A 419 -16.81 -35.90 -12.54
CA PRO A 419 -16.18 -36.74 -13.56
C PRO A 419 -16.19 -36.13 -14.96
N GLY A 420 -15.09 -36.32 -15.68
CA GLY A 420 -14.99 -35.92 -17.08
C GLY A 420 -14.86 -34.41 -17.32
N ILE A 421 -14.67 -33.61 -16.26
CA ILE A 421 -14.49 -32.16 -16.31
C ILE A 421 -13.05 -31.78 -16.05
N PHE A 422 -12.60 -30.66 -16.58
CA PHE A 422 -11.31 -30.07 -16.23
C PHE A 422 -11.46 -28.87 -15.31
N GLN A 423 -12.36 -27.94 -15.68
CA GLN A 423 -12.62 -26.71 -14.92
C GLN A 423 -14.12 -26.40 -14.91
N VAL A 424 -14.68 -26.24 -13.71
CA VAL A 424 -15.96 -25.58 -13.48
C VAL A 424 -15.74 -24.07 -13.44
N HIS A 425 -16.57 -23.30 -14.14
CA HIS A 425 -16.42 -21.85 -14.30
C HIS A 425 -17.52 -21.06 -13.60
N CYS A 426 -18.73 -21.61 -13.50
CA CYS A 426 -19.88 -20.93 -12.91
C CYS A 426 -20.89 -21.95 -12.38
N ALA A 427 -21.65 -21.53 -11.36
CA ALA A 427 -22.80 -22.22 -10.82
C ALA A 427 -24.04 -21.33 -10.99
N PHE A 428 -25.12 -21.88 -11.54
CA PHE A 428 -26.37 -21.16 -11.80
C PHE A 428 -27.54 -22.13 -12.02
N ASP A 429 -28.72 -21.83 -11.46
CA ASP A 429 -29.99 -22.54 -11.75
C ASP A 429 -30.43 -22.33 -13.22
N LEU A 430 -30.00 -23.26 -14.09
CA LEU A 430 -30.21 -23.18 -15.54
C LEU A 430 -31.57 -23.74 -15.95
N ASP A 431 -32.04 -24.79 -15.28
CA ASP A 431 -33.30 -25.45 -15.62
C ASP A 431 -34.51 -25.04 -14.75
N GLY A 432 -34.29 -24.13 -13.79
CA GLY A 432 -35.34 -23.47 -13.01
C GLY A 432 -35.89 -24.31 -11.87
N ASP A 433 -35.15 -25.32 -11.41
CA ASP A 433 -35.56 -26.22 -10.34
C ASP A 433 -35.15 -25.75 -8.93
N GLY A 434 -34.41 -24.64 -8.86
CA GLY A 434 -33.96 -24.01 -7.62
C GLY A 434 -32.62 -24.52 -7.09
N ASN A 435 -31.95 -25.45 -7.79
CA ASN A 435 -30.58 -25.87 -7.49
C ASN A 435 -29.63 -25.36 -8.56
N ASP A 436 -28.39 -25.05 -8.17
CA ASP A 436 -27.40 -24.58 -9.14
C ASP A 436 -26.83 -25.73 -9.98
N GLU A 437 -26.74 -25.49 -11.29
CA GLU A 437 -25.99 -26.32 -12.21
C GLU A 437 -24.64 -25.72 -12.55
N PHE A 438 -23.69 -26.57 -12.95
CA PHE A 438 -22.35 -26.11 -13.28
C PHE A 438 -22.18 -25.91 -14.78
N ILE A 439 -21.66 -24.75 -15.17
CA ILE A 439 -21.08 -24.54 -16.49
C ILE A 439 -19.59 -24.84 -16.40
N ALA A 440 -19.13 -25.75 -17.24
CA ALA A 440 -17.80 -26.32 -17.14
C ALA A 440 -17.16 -26.56 -18.50
N SER A 441 -15.85 -26.72 -18.52
CA SER A 441 -15.07 -27.05 -19.71
C SER A 441 -14.44 -28.43 -19.62
N LYS A 442 -14.41 -29.12 -20.77
CA LYS A 442 -13.72 -30.40 -20.94
C LYS A 442 -12.21 -30.19 -21.07
N GLY A 443 -11.43 -31.19 -20.63
CA GLY A 443 -9.98 -31.20 -20.84
C GLY A 443 -9.60 -31.91 -22.15
N LEU A 444 -8.47 -31.53 -22.76
CA LEU A 444 -7.90 -32.31 -23.87
C LEU A 444 -7.43 -33.69 -23.37
N PRO A 445 -7.88 -34.80 -24.00
CA PRO A 445 -7.47 -36.14 -23.58
C PRO A 445 -5.94 -36.33 -23.57
N GLY A 446 -5.42 -36.87 -22.47
CA GLY A 446 -3.98 -37.15 -22.30
C GLY A 446 -3.09 -35.93 -22.09
N LYS A 447 -3.66 -34.73 -21.95
CA LYS A 447 -2.96 -33.50 -21.57
C LYS A 447 -3.16 -33.19 -20.09
N THR A 448 -2.28 -32.39 -19.52
CA THR A 448 -2.36 -31.93 -18.12
C THR A 448 -1.95 -30.46 -18.02
N GLY A 449 -2.34 -29.81 -16.92
CA GLY A 449 -2.04 -28.41 -16.67
C GLY A 449 -2.56 -27.49 -17.77
N TYR A 450 -1.79 -26.45 -18.12
CA TYR A 450 -2.15 -25.46 -19.13
C TYR A 450 -2.56 -26.08 -20.49
N ALA A 451 -1.85 -27.13 -20.92
CA ALA A 451 -2.08 -27.76 -22.21
C ALA A 451 -3.38 -28.58 -22.29
N ALA A 452 -4.11 -28.71 -21.18
CA ALA A 452 -5.39 -29.43 -21.13
C ALA A 452 -6.61 -28.51 -21.22
N LEU A 453 -6.46 -27.22 -20.95
CA LEU A 453 -7.56 -26.25 -20.96
C LEU A 453 -8.20 -26.14 -22.37
N THR A 454 -9.52 -25.98 -22.42
CA THR A 454 -10.27 -25.81 -23.68
C THR A 454 -11.45 -24.85 -23.52
N ALA A 455 -12.06 -24.48 -24.66
CA ALA A 455 -13.36 -23.84 -24.73
C ALA A 455 -14.51 -24.81 -25.09
N ASN A 456 -14.36 -26.11 -24.84
CA ASN A 456 -15.43 -27.10 -25.04
C ASN A 456 -16.36 -27.13 -23.81
N LEU A 457 -17.51 -26.48 -23.94
CA LEU A 457 -18.43 -26.17 -22.86
C LEU A 457 -19.54 -27.20 -22.71
N VAL A 458 -19.83 -27.54 -21.46
CA VAL A 458 -20.97 -28.35 -21.04
C VAL A 458 -21.64 -27.69 -19.84
N TRP A 459 -22.92 -27.99 -19.62
CA TRP A 459 -23.52 -27.81 -18.32
C TRP A 459 -23.82 -29.16 -17.66
N LEU A 460 -23.80 -29.15 -16.33
CA LEU A 460 -23.90 -30.35 -15.50
C LEU A 460 -24.96 -30.15 -14.43
N LYS A 461 -25.90 -31.08 -14.37
CA LYS A 461 -26.88 -31.16 -13.29
C LYS A 461 -26.43 -32.18 -12.25
N PRO A 462 -26.15 -31.77 -10.99
CA PRO A 462 -25.89 -32.72 -9.92
C PRO A 462 -27.12 -33.63 -9.69
N VAL A 463 -26.91 -34.95 -9.64
CA VAL A 463 -27.98 -35.93 -9.31
C VAL A 463 -27.67 -36.64 -7.99
N ASP A 464 -26.46 -37.20 -7.88
CA ASP A 464 -25.88 -37.71 -6.64
C ASP A 464 -24.38 -37.35 -6.65
N PRO A 465 -24.04 -36.07 -6.38
CA PRO A 465 -22.69 -35.55 -6.53
C PRO A 465 -21.67 -36.23 -5.59
N VAL A 466 -22.14 -36.78 -4.47
CA VAL A 466 -21.33 -37.58 -3.53
C VAL A 466 -20.90 -38.91 -4.15
N ARG A 467 -21.72 -39.49 -5.04
CA ARG A 467 -21.36 -40.66 -5.85
C ARG A 467 -20.71 -40.31 -7.20
N GLY A 468 -20.58 -39.03 -7.52
CA GLY A 468 -20.07 -38.56 -8.80
C GLY A 468 -21.10 -38.69 -9.94
N GLU A 469 -22.39 -38.72 -9.63
CA GLU A 469 -23.46 -38.83 -10.62
C GLU A 469 -23.96 -37.44 -11.03
N TYR A 470 -23.73 -37.08 -12.30
CA TYR A 470 -24.16 -35.83 -12.92
C TYR A 470 -24.82 -36.12 -14.28
N GLU A 471 -25.89 -35.40 -14.60
CA GLU A 471 -26.37 -35.34 -15.98
C GLU A 471 -25.54 -34.31 -16.74
N GLU A 472 -24.97 -34.71 -17.88
CA GLU A 472 -24.14 -33.85 -18.70
C GLU A 472 -24.84 -33.49 -20.00
N HIS A 473 -24.85 -32.18 -20.29
CA HIS A 473 -25.47 -31.62 -21.48
C HIS A 473 -24.46 -30.74 -22.22
N PRO A 474 -24.19 -30.99 -23.51
CA PRO A 474 -23.24 -30.15 -24.24
C PRO A 474 -23.84 -28.78 -24.53
N ILE A 475 -23.04 -27.73 -24.36
CA ILE A 475 -23.39 -26.35 -24.74
C ILE A 475 -22.90 -26.08 -26.16
N GLY A 476 -21.60 -26.28 -26.38
CA GLY A 476 -20.94 -25.95 -27.64
C GLY A 476 -19.43 -25.73 -27.44
N VAL A 477 -18.76 -25.25 -28.49
CA VAL A 477 -17.32 -24.96 -28.44
C VAL A 477 -17.09 -23.49 -28.75
N GLY A 478 -16.49 -22.77 -27.82
CA GLY A 478 -16.07 -21.39 -28.01
C GLY A 478 -14.96 -21.24 -29.05
N SER A 479 -14.84 -20.05 -29.62
CA SER A 479 -13.90 -19.77 -30.71
C SER A 479 -12.46 -19.49 -30.23
N GLY A 480 -12.28 -19.19 -28.94
CA GLY A 480 -10.98 -19.00 -28.29
C GLY A 480 -10.23 -20.30 -27.96
N ASP A 481 -9.08 -20.19 -27.30
CA ASP A 481 -8.31 -21.35 -26.85
C ASP A 481 -8.96 -22.03 -25.64
N TRP A 482 -9.17 -21.27 -24.57
CA TRP A 482 -9.83 -21.72 -23.36
C TRP A 482 -10.50 -20.58 -22.61
N VAL A 483 -11.51 -20.93 -21.81
CA VAL A 483 -12.33 -19.95 -21.09
C VAL A 483 -11.59 -19.42 -19.88
N HIS A 484 -11.46 -18.10 -19.82
CA HIS A 484 -10.81 -17.42 -18.70
C HIS A 484 -11.84 -16.81 -17.73
N GLY A 485 -12.95 -16.29 -18.26
CA GLY A 485 -13.99 -15.64 -17.49
C GLY A 485 -15.35 -15.86 -18.12
N LEU A 486 -16.38 -15.84 -17.28
CA LEU A 486 -17.70 -16.26 -17.67
C LEU A 486 -18.77 -15.62 -16.79
N ALA A 487 -19.92 -15.29 -17.37
CA ALA A 487 -21.08 -14.80 -16.63
C ALA A 487 -22.38 -15.31 -17.26
N VAL A 488 -23.40 -15.57 -16.44
CA VAL A 488 -24.77 -15.80 -16.88
C VAL A 488 -25.60 -14.58 -16.53
N ALA A 489 -26.26 -13.96 -17.52
CA ALA A 489 -26.98 -12.70 -17.32
C ALA A 489 -28.22 -12.55 -18.23
N PRO A 490 -29.28 -11.85 -17.77
CA PRO A 490 -30.51 -11.61 -18.53
C PRO A 490 -30.35 -10.49 -19.58
N VAL A 491 -29.48 -10.71 -20.57
CA VAL A 491 -29.06 -9.68 -21.55
C VAL A 491 -29.79 -9.74 -22.89
N LEU A 492 -30.69 -10.71 -23.09
CA LEU A 492 -31.48 -10.86 -24.31
C LEU A 492 -32.89 -10.25 -24.13
N PRO A 493 -33.61 -9.99 -25.24
CA PRO A 493 -34.98 -9.47 -25.18
C PRO A 493 -35.89 -10.22 -24.22
N ASN A 494 -36.77 -9.48 -23.54
CA ASN A 494 -37.71 -9.99 -22.54
C ASN A 494 -37.05 -10.62 -21.31
N GLY A 495 -35.80 -10.27 -21.01
CA GLY A 495 -35.06 -10.79 -19.85
C GLY A 495 -34.57 -12.22 -20.03
N ARG A 496 -34.54 -12.73 -21.27
CA ARG A 496 -33.92 -14.02 -21.57
C ARG A 496 -32.44 -13.98 -21.21
N ARG A 497 -31.93 -15.11 -20.71
CA ARG A 497 -30.54 -15.22 -20.25
C ARG A 497 -29.63 -15.66 -21.37
N ALA A 498 -28.38 -15.23 -21.27
CA ALA A 498 -27.29 -15.71 -22.08
C ALA A 498 -26.10 -16.06 -21.20
N LEU A 499 -25.25 -16.91 -21.75
CA LEU A 499 -23.93 -17.21 -21.24
C LEU A 499 -22.91 -16.35 -22.00
N ILE A 500 -22.15 -15.53 -21.27
CA ILE A 500 -21.09 -14.69 -21.79
C ILE A 500 -19.76 -15.34 -21.48
N VAL A 501 -18.89 -15.46 -22.48
CA VAL A 501 -17.61 -16.15 -22.36
C VAL A 501 -16.49 -15.27 -22.87
N VAL A 502 -15.42 -15.13 -22.09
CA VAL A 502 -14.15 -14.50 -22.49
C VAL A 502 -13.02 -15.53 -22.48
N TYR A 503 -12.03 -15.32 -23.34
CA TYR A 503 -10.99 -16.30 -23.64
C TYR A 503 -9.60 -15.77 -23.31
N HIS A 504 -8.73 -16.63 -22.78
CA HIS A 504 -7.35 -16.27 -22.45
C HIS A 504 -6.59 -15.63 -23.61
N ASN A 505 -6.81 -16.08 -24.85
CA ASN A 505 -6.20 -15.48 -26.03
C ASN A 505 -7.00 -14.32 -26.64
N GLY A 506 -7.85 -13.65 -25.85
CA GLY A 506 -8.75 -12.61 -26.35
C GLY A 506 -8.04 -11.40 -26.93
N GLU A 507 -6.88 -11.04 -26.39
CA GLU A 507 -6.00 -10.01 -26.96
C GLU A 507 -5.36 -10.41 -28.31
N SER A 508 -5.40 -11.70 -28.66
CA SER A 508 -4.91 -12.26 -29.91
C SER A 508 -6.00 -12.44 -30.97
N GLY A 509 -7.10 -11.66 -30.89
CA GLY A 509 -8.16 -11.65 -31.90
C GLY A 509 -9.31 -12.62 -31.62
N LYS A 510 -9.52 -13.01 -30.36
CA LYS A 510 -10.58 -13.93 -29.93
C LYS A 510 -11.57 -13.21 -29.02
N TRP A 511 -12.54 -12.58 -29.65
CA TRP A 511 -13.46 -11.69 -28.97
C TRP A 511 -14.41 -12.43 -28.03
N PRO A 512 -14.96 -11.75 -27.00
CA PRO A 512 -16.00 -12.29 -26.15
C PRO A 512 -17.19 -12.82 -26.97
N GLU A 513 -17.77 -13.92 -26.52
CA GLU A 513 -18.93 -14.55 -27.18
C GLU A 513 -20.14 -14.61 -26.25
N LEU A 514 -21.32 -14.54 -26.86
CA LEU A 514 -22.62 -14.71 -26.23
C LEU A 514 -23.25 -15.98 -26.76
N PHE A 515 -23.54 -16.93 -25.87
CA PHE A 515 -24.33 -18.14 -26.13
C PHE A 515 -25.74 -17.93 -25.58
N GLU A 516 -26.75 -18.05 -26.44
CA GLU A 516 -28.15 -17.94 -26.02
C GLU A 516 -28.56 -19.17 -25.22
N ILE A 517 -29.10 -18.97 -24.01
CA ILE A 517 -29.68 -20.06 -23.24
C ILE A 517 -31.09 -20.35 -23.83
N PRO A 518 -31.33 -21.55 -24.37
CA PRO A 518 -32.65 -21.92 -24.88
C PRO A 518 -33.63 -22.17 -23.73
N ASP A 519 -34.94 -22.10 -24.02
CA ASP A 519 -36.00 -22.32 -23.01
C ASP A 519 -35.90 -23.70 -22.35
N ASP A 520 -35.42 -24.71 -23.10
CA ASP A 520 -34.96 -25.99 -22.55
C ASP A 520 -33.44 -26.05 -22.72
N PRO A 521 -32.65 -25.87 -21.64
CA PRO A 521 -31.19 -25.82 -21.69
C PRO A 521 -30.54 -27.13 -22.21
N ARG A 522 -31.32 -28.21 -22.31
CA ARG A 522 -30.88 -29.51 -22.88
C ARG A 522 -30.78 -29.47 -24.42
N GLN A 523 -31.35 -28.47 -25.07
CA GLN A 523 -31.19 -28.28 -26.52
C GLN A 523 -29.72 -27.97 -26.85
N HIS A 524 -29.21 -28.55 -27.94
CA HIS A 524 -27.80 -28.41 -28.34
C HIS A 524 -27.64 -28.39 -29.87
N PRO A 525 -26.68 -27.62 -30.41
CA PRO A 525 -25.83 -26.66 -29.69
C PRO A 525 -26.60 -25.40 -29.29
N TRP A 526 -26.11 -24.68 -28.28
CA TRP A 526 -26.58 -23.33 -28.01
C TRP A 526 -26.11 -22.40 -29.12
N GLU A 527 -27.04 -21.60 -29.66
CA GLU A 527 -26.71 -20.60 -30.68
C GLU A 527 -25.78 -19.55 -30.06
N HIS A 528 -24.68 -19.21 -30.75
CA HIS A 528 -23.72 -18.23 -30.24
C HIS A 528 -23.21 -17.29 -31.31
N ARG A 529 -22.73 -16.13 -30.86
CA ARG A 529 -22.16 -15.08 -31.69
C ARG A 529 -21.09 -14.31 -30.94
N VAL A 530 -20.26 -13.58 -31.67
CA VAL A 530 -19.40 -12.54 -31.09
C VAL A 530 -20.29 -11.51 -30.39
N LEU A 531 -19.95 -11.22 -29.13
CA LEU A 531 -20.63 -10.23 -28.28
C LEU A 531 -20.22 -8.81 -28.67
N ALA A 532 -18.91 -8.56 -28.75
CA ALA A 532 -18.32 -7.26 -29.10
C ALA A 532 -16.88 -7.46 -29.57
N ASP A 533 -16.43 -6.70 -30.58
CA ASP A 533 -15.06 -6.74 -31.10
C ASP A 533 -14.08 -5.98 -30.18
N ILE A 534 -13.90 -6.46 -28.95
CA ILE A 534 -13.02 -5.86 -27.94
C ILE A 534 -11.86 -6.78 -27.55
N PRO A 535 -10.62 -6.25 -27.41
CA PRO A 535 -9.49 -7.03 -26.93
C PRO A 535 -9.55 -7.13 -25.40
N CYS A 536 -10.00 -8.28 -24.89
CA CYS A 536 -9.98 -8.60 -23.45
C CYS A 536 -9.90 -10.11 -23.27
N SER A 537 -9.14 -10.58 -22.28
CA SER A 537 -8.86 -12.00 -22.10
C SER A 537 -9.30 -12.62 -20.78
N GLU A 538 -9.84 -11.87 -19.83
CA GLU A 538 -9.79 -12.28 -18.43
C GLU A 538 -11.15 -12.48 -17.74
N GLU A 539 -11.82 -11.40 -17.31
CA GLU A 539 -13.03 -11.48 -16.47
C GLU A 539 -14.19 -10.68 -17.07
N VAL A 540 -15.41 -11.18 -16.84
CA VAL A 540 -16.68 -10.51 -17.17
C VAL A 540 -17.60 -10.49 -15.96
N VAL A 541 -18.20 -9.34 -15.67
CA VAL A 541 -19.17 -9.16 -14.59
C VAL A 541 -20.40 -8.45 -15.14
N ALA A 542 -21.59 -8.91 -14.75
CA ALA A 542 -22.86 -8.33 -15.18
C ALA A 542 -23.44 -7.43 -14.08
N HIS A 543 -23.85 -6.21 -14.45
CA HIS A 543 -24.44 -5.24 -13.52
C HIS A 543 -25.20 -4.15 -14.29
N ASP A 544 -26.19 -3.50 -13.68
CA ASP A 544 -26.82 -2.29 -14.23
C ASP A 544 -25.91 -1.09 -13.94
N ILE A 545 -25.06 -0.73 -14.89
CA ILE A 545 -24.01 0.26 -14.68
C ILE A 545 -24.59 1.66 -14.67
N ASP A 546 -25.50 1.99 -15.58
CA ASP A 546 -26.01 3.34 -15.75
C ASP A 546 -27.35 3.61 -15.06
N GLY A 547 -27.89 2.62 -14.35
CA GLY A 547 -29.11 2.70 -13.57
C GLY A 547 -30.38 2.72 -14.42
N ASP A 548 -30.31 2.23 -15.67
CA ASP A 548 -31.44 2.25 -16.59
C ASP A 548 -32.33 1.00 -16.51
N GLY A 549 -31.97 0.05 -15.64
CA GLY A 549 -32.70 -1.19 -15.38
C GLY A 549 -32.41 -2.31 -16.37
N ARG A 550 -31.53 -2.10 -17.36
CA ARG A 550 -30.99 -3.18 -18.20
C ARG A 550 -29.65 -3.64 -17.63
N VAL A 551 -29.32 -4.91 -17.86
CA VAL A 551 -28.04 -5.46 -17.40
C VAL A 551 -26.96 -5.17 -18.43
N ASP A 552 -25.95 -4.42 -18.01
CA ASP A 552 -24.69 -4.18 -18.72
C ASP A 552 -23.66 -5.26 -18.40
N LEU A 553 -22.51 -5.17 -19.08
CA LEU A 553 -21.35 -6.02 -18.80
C LEU A 553 -20.10 -5.17 -18.64
N ILE A 554 -19.30 -5.47 -17.62
CA ILE A 554 -17.91 -5.03 -17.51
C ILE A 554 -17.02 -6.18 -17.96
N VAL A 555 -16.19 -5.93 -18.98
CA VAL A 555 -15.27 -6.90 -19.58
C VAL A 555 -13.87 -6.29 -19.61
N GLY A 556 -13.05 -6.61 -18.60
CA GLY A 556 -11.77 -5.92 -18.36
C GLY A 556 -11.98 -4.39 -18.25
N PRO A 557 -11.32 -3.56 -19.08
CA PRO A 557 -11.48 -2.10 -19.03
C PRO A 557 -12.69 -1.59 -19.83
N TRP A 558 -13.56 -2.47 -20.34
CA TRP A 558 -14.69 -2.10 -21.19
C TRP A 558 -16.01 -2.18 -20.45
N TRP A 559 -16.83 -1.15 -20.60
CA TRP A 559 -18.26 -1.18 -20.32
C TRP A 559 -19.01 -1.47 -21.62
N LEU A 560 -19.80 -2.54 -21.63
CA LEU A 560 -20.69 -2.91 -22.73
C LEU A 560 -22.12 -2.48 -22.38
N GLU A 561 -22.55 -1.38 -22.99
CA GLU A 561 -23.89 -0.82 -22.80
C GLU A 561 -24.93 -1.57 -23.66
N PRO A 562 -26.03 -2.10 -23.09
CA PRO A 562 -27.01 -2.88 -23.83
C PRO A 562 -27.92 -2.00 -24.70
N VAL A 563 -28.05 -2.36 -25.97
CA VAL A 563 -28.99 -1.71 -26.93
C VAL A 563 -30.42 -2.22 -26.73
N GLY A 564 -30.59 -3.41 -26.15
CA GLY A 564 -31.89 -4.02 -25.80
C GLY A 564 -32.35 -5.16 -26.72
N ASP A 565 -31.62 -5.43 -27.80
CA ASP A 565 -31.84 -6.56 -28.72
C ASP A 565 -30.84 -7.71 -28.53
N GLY A 566 -30.05 -7.66 -27.46
CA GLY A 566 -28.93 -8.57 -27.21
C GLY A 566 -27.64 -8.15 -27.92
N THR A 567 -27.56 -6.93 -28.44
CA THR A 567 -26.32 -6.28 -28.89
C THR A 567 -25.87 -5.20 -27.90
N PHE A 568 -24.59 -4.86 -27.98
CA PHE A 568 -23.92 -3.97 -27.03
C PHE A 568 -23.07 -2.91 -27.71
N LEU A 569 -22.99 -1.74 -27.09
CA LEU A 569 -22.08 -0.67 -27.48
C LEU A 569 -20.87 -0.65 -26.54
N PRO A 570 -19.65 -0.94 -27.04
CA PRO A 570 -18.46 -0.91 -26.20
C PRO A 570 -18.02 0.53 -25.89
N ARG A 571 -17.75 0.79 -24.61
CA ARG A 571 -17.22 2.04 -24.08
C ARG A 571 -16.01 1.74 -23.22
N LEU A 572 -14.91 2.44 -23.47
CA LEU A 572 -13.68 2.23 -22.73
C LEU A 572 -13.71 3.03 -21.42
N ILE A 573 -13.54 2.34 -20.30
CA ILE A 573 -13.38 2.95 -18.97
C ILE A 573 -11.93 3.43 -18.81
N ALA A 574 -10.96 2.57 -19.14
CA ALA A 574 -9.54 2.83 -18.92
C ALA A 574 -8.69 2.42 -20.12
N SER A 575 -8.00 3.36 -20.76
CA SER A 575 -7.17 3.09 -21.95
C SER A 575 -5.82 2.44 -21.64
N ASP A 576 -5.25 2.73 -20.47
CA ASP A 576 -3.86 2.40 -20.12
C ASP A 576 -3.79 1.63 -18.80
N PHE A 577 -4.75 0.73 -18.58
CA PHE A 577 -4.78 -0.16 -17.42
C PHE A 577 -4.88 -1.61 -17.89
N PRO A 578 -3.89 -2.48 -17.59
CA PRO A 578 -3.92 -3.89 -17.97
C PRO A 578 -4.86 -4.67 -17.04
N ALA A 579 -6.16 -4.37 -17.15
CA ALA A 579 -7.18 -4.94 -16.27
C ALA A 579 -7.29 -6.44 -16.50
N ALA A 580 -7.06 -7.20 -15.44
CA ALA A 580 -7.23 -8.65 -15.43
C ALA A 580 -8.43 -9.06 -14.58
N ARG A 581 -8.56 -8.51 -13.36
CA ARG A 581 -9.71 -8.80 -12.49
C ARG A 581 -10.53 -7.57 -12.23
N VAL A 582 -11.84 -7.74 -12.15
CA VAL A 582 -12.80 -6.66 -11.95
C VAL A 582 -13.82 -7.04 -10.88
N VAL A 583 -14.11 -6.11 -9.97
CA VAL A 583 -15.25 -6.21 -9.08
C VAL A 583 -16.04 -4.91 -9.11
N ILE A 584 -17.35 -5.02 -8.97
CA ILE A 584 -18.27 -3.88 -9.01
C ILE A 584 -18.77 -3.65 -7.59
N THR A 585 -18.59 -2.44 -7.07
CA THR A 585 -19.03 -2.04 -5.73
C THR A 585 -19.11 -0.51 -5.66
N ASP A 586 -19.97 0.03 -4.79
CA ASP A 586 -20.03 1.46 -4.52
C ASP A 586 -18.93 1.85 -3.52
N VAL A 587 -17.84 2.44 -4.02
CA VAL A 587 -16.66 2.75 -3.22
C VAL A 587 -16.84 4.08 -2.49
N ASN A 588 -17.41 5.10 -3.11
CA ASN A 588 -17.57 6.41 -2.49
C ASN A 588 -18.92 6.61 -1.76
N GLY A 589 -19.81 5.61 -1.79
CA GLY A 589 -21.12 5.62 -1.12
C GLY A 589 -22.14 6.54 -1.79
N ASP A 590 -21.96 6.86 -3.07
CA ASP A 590 -22.83 7.80 -3.79
C ASP A 590 -24.02 7.13 -4.49
N GLY A 591 -24.14 5.80 -4.35
CA GLY A 591 -25.20 4.98 -4.91
C GLY A 591 -24.99 4.57 -6.37
N ARG A 592 -23.87 4.94 -7.00
CA ARG A 592 -23.50 4.47 -8.34
C ARG A 592 -22.48 3.33 -8.25
N PRO A 593 -22.56 2.32 -9.13
CA PRO A 593 -21.60 1.22 -9.13
C PRO A 593 -20.26 1.67 -9.71
N ASP A 594 -19.21 1.63 -8.88
CA ASP A 594 -17.83 1.82 -9.32
C ASP A 594 -17.20 0.50 -9.77
N VAL A 595 -16.09 0.59 -10.50
CA VAL A 595 -15.34 -0.58 -10.98
C VAL A 595 -13.96 -0.61 -10.35
N VAL A 596 -13.66 -1.66 -9.58
CA VAL A 596 -12.32 -1.91 -9.06
C VAL A 596 -11.59 -2.86 -10.01
N MET A 597 -10.35 -2.53 -10.37
CA MET A 597 -9.54 -3.34 -11.29
C MET A 597 -8.21 -3.74 -10.66
N GLY A 598 -7.91 -5.04 -10.77
CA GLY A 598 -6.59 -5.63 -10.58
C GLY A 598 -5.90 -5.89 -11.93
N ALA A 599 -4.59 -6.05 -11.90
CA ALA A 599 -3.76 -6.16 -13.09
C ALA A 599 -2.96 -7.46 -13.09
N GLU A 600 -2.86 -8.08 -14.26
CA GLU A 600 -1.91 -9.16 -14.51
C GLU A 600 -0.80 -8.65 -15.43
N VAL A 601 0.43 -8.65 -14.92
CA VAL A 601 1.61 -8.37 -15.73
C VAL A 601 2.68 -9.38 -15.35
N LEU A 602 3.04 -10.27 -16.27
CA LEU A 602 4.06 -11.28 -16.05
C LEU A 602 4.98 -11.39 -17.27
N ASP A 603 6.27 -11.59 -17.00
CA ASP A 603 7.23 -12.00 -18.02
C ASP A 603 7.78 -13.38 -17.64
N PHE A 604 7.20 -14.46 -18.19
CA PHE A 604 7.65 -15.83 -17.96
C PHE A 604 9.06 -16.09 -18.49
N GLY A 605 9.49 -15.38 -19.54
CA GLY A 605 10.82 -15.52 -20.13
C GLY A 605 11.91 -14.97 -19.20
N LYS A 606 11.64 -13.81 -18.59
CA LYS A 606 12.53 -13.19 -17.59
C LYS A 606 12.27 -13.66 -16.17
N ARG A 607 11.15 -14.34 -15.92
CA ARG A 607 10.67 -14.78 -14.60
C ARG A 607 10.47 -13.59 -13.64
N VAL A 608 9.73 -12.58 -14.11
CA VAL A 608 9.48 -11.34 -13.37
C VAL A 608 7.97 -11.12 -13.23
N ALA A 609 7.55 -10.80 -12.01
CA ALA A 609 6.25 -10.25 -11.67
C ALA A 609 6.47 -8.84 -11.06
N PRO A 610 6.10 -7.76 -11.75
CA PRO A 610 6.32 -6.39 -11.27
C PRO A 610 5.24 -5.97 -10.27
N PHE A 611 5.51 -4.87 -9.56
CA PHE A 611 4.48 -4.15 -8.84
C PHE A 611 3.55 -3.45 -9.84
N CYS A 612 2.24 -3.58 -9.63
CA CYS A 612 1.21 -3.00 -10.47
C CYS A 612 0.16 -2.28 -9.61
N LYS A 613 -0.54 -1.33 -10.22
CA LYS A 613 -1.61 -0.59 -9.56
C LYS A 613 -2.80 -1.52 -9.30
N LEU A 614 -3.35 -1.41 -8.10
CA LEU A 614 -4.71 -1.79 -7.77
C LEU A 614 -5.49 -0.48 -7.65
N ALA A 615 -6.60 -0.33 -8.36
CA ALA A 615 -7.32 0.94 -8.43
C ALA A 615 -8.83 0.73 -8.55
N TRP A 616 -9.59 1.74 -8.15
CA TRP A 616 -11.00 1.83 -8.49
C TRP A 616 -11.25 2.99 -9.44
N PHE A 617 -12.30 2.87 -10.24
CA PHE A 617 -12.70 3.82 -11.25
C PHE A 617 -14.07 4.34 -10.86
N GLU A 618 -14.11 5.62 -10.52
CA GLU A 618 -15.31 6.32 -10.11
C GLU A 618 -16.26 6.49 -11.28
N GLN A 619 -17.48 6.00 -11.10
CA GLN A 619 -18.52 6.21 -12.08
C GLN A 619 -18.96 7.67 -12.07
N PRO A 620 -18.84 8.41 -13.20
CA PRO A 620 -19.34 9.77 -13.26
C PRO A 620 -20.87 9.79 -13.29
N HIS A 621 -21.49 10.96 -13.11
CA HIS A 621 -22.95 11.07 -13.15
C HIS A 621 -23.53 10.65 -14.51
N ASP A 622 -22.87 10.96 -15.63
CA ASP A 622 -23.22 10.42 -16.95
C ASP A 622 -22.03 9.68 -17.57
N PRO A 623 -21.94 8.33 -17.41
CA PRO A 623 -20.82 7.53 -17.93
C PRO A 623 -20.74 7.51 -19.47
N ARG A 624 -21.73 8.06 -20.18
CA ARG A 624 -21.69 8.19 -21.65
C ARG A 624 -20.99 9.46 -22.12
N LYS A 625 -20.89 10.48 -21.26
CA LYS A 625 -20.35 11.80 -21.59
C LYS A 625 -19.07 12.13 -20.84
N GLU A 626 -18.95 11.62 -19.62
CA GLU A 626 -17.89 11.95 -18.70
C GLU A 626 -16.87 10.80 -18.61
N ARG A 627 -15.65 11.14 -18.18
CA ARG A 627 -14.60 10.15 -17.99
C ARG A 627 -14.69 9.58 -16.60
N TRP A 628 -14.42 8.29 -16.49
CA TRP A 628 -14.23 7.63 -15.21
C TRP A 628 -12.92 8.11 -14.58
N VAL A 629 -12.97 8.48 -13.30
CA VAL A 629 -11.79 8.97 -12.58
C VAL A 629 -11.13 7.78 -11.89
N MET A 630 -9.85 7.55 -12.18
CA MET A 630 -9.08 6.47 -11.54
C MET A 630 -8.51 6.93 -10.21
N HIS A 631 -8.80 6.17 -9.17
CA HIS A 631 -8.31 6.35 -7.81
C HIS A 631 -7.46 5.14 -7.40
N PRO A 632 -6.14 5.30 -7.16
CA PRO A 632 -5.29 4.19 -6.75
C PRO A 632 -5.61 3.74 -5.32
N ILE A 633 -5.75 2.43 -5.13
CA ILE A 633 -5.92 1.79 -3.81
C ILE A 633 -4.56 1.40 -3.23
N ASP A 634 -3.70 0.77 -4.02
CA ASP A 634 -2.35 0.37 -3.62
C ASP A 634 -1.50 0.06 -4.87
N THR A 635 -0.22 -0.25 -4.66
CA THR A 635 0.68 -0.84 -5.65
C THR A 635 1.30 -2.09 -5.05
N ILE A 636 0.84 -3.25 -5.52
CA ILE A 636 1.22 -4.60 -5.03
C ILE A 636 1.70 -5.48 -6.18
N ARG A 637 2.33 -6.62 -5.88
CA ARG A 637 2.91 -7.47 -6.93
C ARG A 637 1.81 -8.21 -7.69
N CYS A 638 1.62 -7.86 -8.96
CA CYS A 638 0.68 -8.51 -9.89
C CYS A 638 -0.67 -8.86 -9.23
N PRO A 639 -1.54 -7.86 -8.95
CA PRO A 639 -2.85 -8.06 -8.31
C PRO A 639 -3.83 -8.78 -9.25
N HIS A 640 -3.56 -10.05 -9.53
CA HIS A 640 -4.30 -10.89 -10.47
C HIS A 640 -5.46 -11.67 -9.80
N SER A 641 -5.93 -11.19 -8.66
CA SER A 641 -6.94 -11.87 -7.85
C SER A 641 -7.67 -10.84 -7.01
N LEU A 642 -9.01 -10.77 -7.13
CA LEU A 642 -9.81 -9.68 -6.58
C LEU A 642 -11.19 -10.17 -6.14
N GLY A 643 -11.62 -9.72 -4.97
CA GLY A 643 -12.97 -9.92 -4.42
C GLY A 643 -13.43 -8.68 -3.67
N ALA A 644 -14.73 -8.56 -3.40
CA ALA A 644 -15.29 -7.52 -2.55
C ALA A 644 -16.44 -8.05 -1.71
N GLY A 645 -16.58 -7.55 -0.49
CA GLY A 645 -17.66 -7.89 0.42
C GLY A 645 -17.42 -7.38 1.84
N ASP A 646 -18.49 -7.32 2.64
CA ASP A 646 -18.43 -6.87 4.03
C ASP A 646 -17.83 -7.99 4.92
N LEU A 647 -16.53 -7.89 5.21
CA LEU A 647 -15.78 -8.91 5.93
C LEU A 647 -15.79 -8.69 7.45
N ASP A 648 -16.07 -7.47 7.92
CA ASP A 648 -16.16 -7.15 9.33
C ASP A 648 -17.57 -6.82 9.85
N ALA A 649 -18.57 -6.98 9.00
CA ALA A 649 -20.00 -6.84 9.28
C ALA A 649 -20.39 -5.41 9.74
N ASP A 650 -19.70 -4.40 9.22
CA ASP A 650 -20.00 -2.99 9.53
C ASP A 650 -20.95 -2.33 8.52
N GLY A 651 -21.39 -3.08 7.51
CA GLY A 651 -22.27 -2.62 6.44
C GLY A 651 -21.55 -1.96 5.28
N THR A 652 -20.22 -1.88 5.30
CA THR A 652 -19.40 -1.41 4.18
C THR A 652 -18.57 -2.54 3.60
N GLY A 653 -18.49 -2.62 2.27
CA GLY A 653 -17.70 -3.66 1.62
C GLY A 653 -16.21 -3.35 1.67
N GLU A 654 -15.40 -4.32 2.06
CA GLU A 654 -13.95 -4.32 1.85
C GLU A 654 -13.58 -4.85 0.47
N ILE A 655 -12.38 -4.48 0.00
CA ILE A 655 -11.77 -5.04 -1.22
C ILE A 655 -10.68 -6.02 -0.77
N VAL A 656 -10.67 -7.22 -1.35
CA VAL A 656 -9.64 -8.24 -1.10
C VAL A 656 -8.82 -8.43 -2.38
N ALA A 657 -7.51 -8.28 -2.28
CA ALA A 657 -6.62 -8.48 -3.42
C ALA A 657 -5.47 -9.44 -3.07
N GLY A 658 -5.24 -10.42 -3.94
CA GLY A 658 -4.18 -11.39 -3.81
C GLY A 658 -3.05 -11.15 -4.82
N GLU A 659 -1.81 -11.30 -4.39
CA GLU A 659 -0.65 -11.23 -5.27
C GLU A 659 -0.45 -12.53 -6.06
N HIS A 660 -0.06 -12.38 -7.33
CA HIS A 660 0.31 -13.48 -8.20
C HIS A 660 1.78 -13.40 -8.64
N ASP A 661 2.63 -14.23 -8.05
CA ASP A 661 3.99 -14.46 -8.54
C ASP A 661 4.29 -15.97 -8.55
N PRO A 662 4.38 -16.59 -9.73
CA PRO A 662 4.66 -18.02 -9.83
C PRO A 662 6.17 -18.35 -9.67
N PHE A 663 7.04 -17.35 -9.47
CA PHE A 663 8.50 -17.52 -9.49
C PHE A 663 9.14 -17.55 -8.10
N TRP A 664 10.06 -18.50 -7.89
CA TRP A 664 10.93 -18.50 -6.70
C TRP A 664 11.89 -17.31 -6.71
N PRO A 665 12.27 -16.77 -5.53
CA PRO A 665 11.85 -17.23 -4.21
C PRO A 665 10.49 -16.68 -3.73
N TYR A 666 9.94 -15.66 -4.41
CA TYR A 666 8.82 -14.89 -3.88
C TYR A 666 7.47 -15.61 -3.88
N ARG A 667 7.30 -16.63 -4.73
CA ARG A 667 6.06 -17.41 -4.80
C ARG A 667 5.49 -17.87 -3.45
N SER A 668 6.33 -18.22 -2.47
CA SER A 668 5.90 -18.64 -1.13
C SER A 668 5.81 -17.47 -0.13
N SER A 669 5.71 -16.25 -0.64
CA SER A 669 5.64 -15.00 0.12
C SER A 669 4.69 -14.00 -0.52
N CYS A 670 3.87 -14.45 -1.49
CA CYS A 670 2.77 -13.67 -2.03
C CYS A 670 1.76 -13.37 -0.91
N ARG A 671 1.18 -12.18 -0.98
CA ARG A 671 0.36 -11.61 0.08
C ARG A 671 -1.10 -11.55 -0.34
N LEU A 672 -1.98 -11.74 0.64
CA LEU A 672 -3.41 -11.51 0.55
C LEU A 672 -3.74 -10.29 1.39
N TYR A 673 -4.27 -9.26 0.76
CA TYR A 673 -4.62 -8.01 1.42
C TYR A 673 -6.12 -7.80 1.48
N VAL A 674 -6.57 -7.25 2.60
CA VAL A 674 -7.90 -6.65 2.74
C VAL A 674 -7.73 -5.14 2.87
N TYR A 675 -8.46 -4.40 2.05
CA TYR A 675 -8.50 -2.94 2.03
C TYR A 675 -9.86 -2.47 2.51
N LYS A 676 -9.86 -1.84 3.69
CA LYS A 676 -11.00 -1.14 4.24
C LYS A 676 -10.89 0.36 3.96
N LYS A 677 -11.97 1.01 3.56
CA LYS A 677 -11.94 2.45 3.28
C LYS A 677 -11.52 3.22 4.54
N GLY A 678 -10.56 4.12 4.39
CA GLY A 678 -10.07 5.00 5.46
C GLY A 678 -10.81 6.32 5.57
N ASP A 679 -11.62 6.65 4.57
CA ASP A 679 -12.47 7.85 4.49
C ASP A 679 -13.69 7.57 3.60
N SER A 680 -14.66 8.49 3.59
CA SER A 680 -15.89 8.34 2.83
C SER A 680 -15.72 8.48 1.32
N LYS A 681 -14.63 9.08 0.83
CA LYS A 681 -14.37 9.30 -0.60
C LYS A 681 -13.63 8.13 -1.25
N GLY A 682 -13.13 7.17 -0.47
CA GLY A 682 -12.35 6.04 -1.00
C GLY A 682 -10.94 6.42 -1.46
N ILE A 683 -10.36 7.50 -0.91
CA ILE A 683 -9.02 8.01 -1.27
C ILE A 683 -7.91 7.33 -0.46
N SER A 684 -8.19 7.05 0.81
CA SER A 684 -7.30 6.38 1.74
C SER A 684 -7.85 5.02 2.14
N TRP A 685 -6.94 4.11 2.51
CA TRP A 685 -7.29 2.72 2.78
C TRP A 685 -6.55 2.21 4.01
N TYR A 686 -7.25 1.58 4.93
CA TYR A 686 -6.64 0.70 5.92
C TYR A 686 -6.27 -0.62 5.25
N ARG A 687 -4.99 -0.93 5.21
CA ARG A 687 -4.45 -2.16 4.61
C ARG A 687 -4.18 -3.19 5.69
N HIS A 688 -4.82 -4.34 5.55
CA HIS A 688 -4.63 -5.50 6.42
C HIS A 688 -4.01 -6.65 5.63
N THR A 689 -2.91 -7.22 6.13
CA THR A 689 -2.34 -8.46 5.59
C THR A 689 -3.10 -9.64 6.19
N LEU A 690 -3.91 -10.31 5.36
CA LEU A 690 -4.66 -11.51 5.73
C LEU A 690 -3.78 -12.77 5.70
N ASP A 691 -2.85 -12.83 4.75
CA ASP A 691 -1.83 -13.87 4.62
C ASP A 691 -0.60 -13.32 3.87
N ASP A 692 0.56 -13.92 4.07
CA ASP A 692 1.84 -13.51 3.45
C ASP A 692 2.67 -14.71 2.97
N ARG A 693 2.02 -15.84 2.67
CA ARG A 693 2.68 -17.13 2.43
C ARG A 693 2.34 -17.80 1.11
N PHE A 694 1.26 -17.41 0.44
CA PHE A 694 0.68 -18.20 -0.66
C PHE A 694 0.39 -17.35 -1.89
N GLU A 695 0.49 -17.97 -3.05
CA GLU A 695 0.15 -17.38 -4.32
C GLU A 695 -1.39 -17.35 -4.54
N HIS A 696 -1.89 -16.26 -5.12
CA HIS A 696 -3.32 -16.08 -5.42
C HIS A 696 -3.52 -15.80 -6.92
N HIS A 697 -3.80 -16.84 -7.70
CA HIS A 697 -4.06 -16.68 -9.14
C HIS A 697 -5.54 -16.81 -9.40
N CYS A 698 -6.19 -15.67 -9.65
CA CYS A 698 -7.62 -15.52 -9.85
C CYS A 698 -8.57 -16.27 -8.91
N GLY A 699 -8.07 -16.66 -7.75
CA GLY A 699 -8.80 -17.46 -6.80
C GLY A 699 -9.50 -16.66 -5.70
N THR A 700 -9.14 -15.41 -5.48
CA THR A 700 -9.61 -14.64 -4.32
C THR A 700 -11.07 -14.26 -4.52
N LYS A 701 -11.97 -14.92 -3.80
CA LYS A 701 -13.41 -14.60 -3.79
C LYS A 701 -13.86 -14.43 -2.34
N VAL A 702 -14.68 -13.41 -2.09
CA VAL A 702 -15.42 -13.25 -0.83
C VAL A 702 -16.70 -14.06 -0.95
N VAL A 703 -16.96 -14.95 0.01
CA VAL A 703 -18.05 -15.91 -0.03
C VAL A 703 -18.71 -16.07 1.34
N GLU A 704 -19.92 -16.60 1.36
CA GLU A 704 -20.64 -16.98 2.57
C GLU A 704 -20.93 -18.48 2.54
N LEU A 705 -19.99 -19.30 3.03
CA LEU A 705 -20.14 -20.76 3.06
C LEU A 705 -21.15 -21.21 4.14
N ILE A 706 -21.26 -20.41 5.20
CA ILE A 706 -22.21 -20.58 6.28
C ILE A 706 -22.96 -19.26 6.42
N PRO A 707 -24.31 -19.25 6.45
CA PRO A 707 -25.08 -18.02 6.50
C PRO A 707 -24.64 -17.04 7.62
N GLY A 708 -24.49 -15.77 7.26
CA GLY A 708 -24.02 -14.68 8.11
C GLY A 708 -22.55 -14.76 8.51
N ARG A 709 -21.72 -15.58 7.83
CA ARG A 709 -20.28 -15.72 8.09
C ARG A 709 -19.48 -15.49 6.82
N PRO A 710 -19.02 -14.24 6.59
CA PRO A 710 -18.14 -13.97 5.47
C PRO A 710 -16.83 -14.76 5.60
N ALA A 711 -16.32 -15.19 4.46
CA ALA A 711 -15.08 -15.90 4.32
C ALA A 711 -14.39 -15.49 3.02
N VAL A 712 -13.09 -15.75 2.94
CA VAL A 712 -12.31 -15.60 1.71
C VAL A 712 -11.83 -16.98 1.29
N ILE A 713 -12.03 -17.36 0.04
CA ILE A 713 -11.43 -18.55 -0.55
C ILE A 713 -10.39 -18.16 -1.60
N SER A 714 -9.39 -19.02 -1.82
CA SER A 714 -8.39 -18.81 -2.87
C SER A 714 -7.69 -20.10 -3.27
N HIS A 715 -7.08 -20.09 -4.45
CA HIS A 715 -6.06 -21.05 -4.88
C HIS A 715 -4.91 -20.35 -5.59
N GLY A 716 -3.83 -21.10 -5.84
CA GLY A 716 -2.64 -20.61 -6.52
C GLY A 716 -2.43 -21.22 -7.91
N TRP A 717 -1.66 -20.46 -8.70
CA TRP A 717 -0.95 -20.81 -9.93
C TRP A 717 -0.16 -22.10 -9.91
N ALA A 718 1.08 -21.87 -9.54
CA ALA A 718 2.07 -22.90 -9.45
C ALA A 718 1.87 -23.70 -8.15
N GLU A 719 1.20 -23.14 -7.13
CA GLU A 719 0.75 -23.80 -5.88
C GLU A 719 -0.57 -24.58 -6.04
N LYS A 720 -0.79 -25.21 -7.20
CA LYS A 720 -2.04 -25.89 -7.58
C LYS A 720 -2.61 -26.93 -6.59
N ALA A 721 -1.79 -27.45 -5.68
CA ALA A 721 -2.22 -28.47 -4.72
C ALA A 721 -3.07 -27.90 -3.58
N TYR A 722 -3.02 -26.59 -3.37
CA TYR A 722 -3.64 -25.96 -2.23
C TYR A 722 -4.97 -25.31 -2.59
N VAL A 723 -5.96 -25.54 -1.73
CA VAL A 723 -7.23 -24.80 -1.70
C VAL A 723 -7.34 -24.17 -0.32
N HIS A 724 -7.53 -22.86 -0.29
CA HIS A 724 -7.40 -22.07 0.93
C HIS A 724 -8.74 -21.46 1.33
N LEU A 725 -8.92 -21.32 2.64
CA LEU A 725 -10.04 -20.63 3.28
C LEU A 725 -9.48 -19.72 4.38
N TRP A 726 -9.99 -18.50 4.45
CA TRP A 726 -9.84 -17.61 5.59
C TRP A 726 -11.23 -17.28 6.13
N THR A 727 -11.44 -17.51 7.42
CA THR A 727 -12.71 -17.23 8.09
C THR A 727 -12.44 -16.62 9.45
N ALA A 728 -13.34 -15.75 9.93
CA ALA A 728 -13.25 -15.17 11.26
C ALA A 728 -13.29 -16.26 12.34
N GLY A 729 -12.29 -16.24 13.25
CA GLY A 729 -12.12 -17.23 14.31
C GLY A 729 -12.96 -17.01 15.56
#